data_AF-V4NP29-F1
#
_entry.id   AF-V4NP29-F1
#
_cell.length_a   1.000
_cell.length_b   1.000
_cell.length_c   1.000
_cell.angle_alpha   90.00
_cell.angle_beta   90.00
_cell.angle_gamma   90.00
#
_symmetry.space_group_name_H-M   'P 1'
#
loop_
_entity.id
_entity.type
_entity.pdbx_description
1 polymer ?
#
loop_
_entity_poly.entity_id
_entity_poly.type
_entity_poly.pdbx_seq_one_letter_code
_entity_poly.pdbx_strand_id
1 'polypeptide(L)'
;MSWDDGKHAKVTKVQLTYDDVIYSVQVTYEGTNLQSQRRGSVGPKYAEFTLGSDEYITALSAYGKTLSTQDVITALTFTTNKKTYGPYGNKSGFQISAPEATGKQIAGFLGTSGNVLNSIDVHYAPVPTGSGTGGSGTGGTGTGTEGTGTGGSGTGGTGTGGSGTGGTGTEGTGGTGTGGTGTGGTGTEGTGGTGGTGTGGSGTGTGSGAEKLEAQGGTGGSEWDDGSDHDGVTKINVRTGGAGIQYVKFDYVKGATPKLGALHGVQGSRGSTREILINHPEEYLVSVDGWYDSSNVILGIQFKTNQKTSDYLGYEFDGTGTKFTLQVQDKKIIGFHGFASDHLNSIGAYFVPLASSSTTPAKKLEAKGGETGDVWDDSAHDNVKKVYVGQGQDGIAAVKFDYTNGSQVVIGVEHGRSTMLGFEEFELESDEYITSVEGTYDKIFGTDSAIVTMLTFKTSKNKTAGPFGLEGSTPFVFKEEGYKISGFHGRAGEVVHAIGVYLAPLGTIPLTPAEPTKKLEAAGGDGGTSWDDGVYDGVRKVSVGQAQDGVGVVKFVYDKGAQVVVGNEHGKTTMLGFEEFELDYPSEYITAVDGTYDKIFGSDSAVITMLRFKTNKQTYGPFGMEAGTPFVLKVEGHKIVGFHGSASDLLHKFGVHVLPITS
;
A
#
# COMPACT_ATOMS: atom_id res chain seq x y z
N MET A 1 6.37 29.84 -6.49
CA MET A 1 7.84 29.72 -6.39
C MET A 1 8.16 28.55 -5.48
N SER A 2 9.03 27.64 -5.91
CA SER A 2 9.59 26.61 -5.02
C SER A 2 10.63 27.22 -4.09
N TRP A 3 10.77 26.64 -2.91
CA TRP A 3 11.74 27.03 -1.92
C TRP A 3 12.18 25.80 -1.11
N ASP A 4 13.42 25.81 -0.66
CA ASP A 4 13.98 24.81 0.23
C ASP A 4 14.91 25.54 1.19
N ASP A 5 14.61 25.45 2.49
CA ASP A 5 15.49 26.03 3.50
C ASP A 5 16.72 25.15 3.75
N GLY A 6 16.72 23.90 3.29
CA GLY A 6 17.75 22.90 3.53
C GLY A 6 17.64 22.24 4.90
N LYS A 7 18.59 21.36 5.19
CA LYS A 7 18.67 20.63 6.47
C LYS A 7 19.52 21.39 7.48
N HIS A 8 18.96 21.65 8.66
CA HIS A 8 19.64 22.35 9.76
C HIS A 8 19.83 21.47 11.00
N ALA A 9 20.49 22.03 12.02
CA ALA A 9 20.68 21.35 13.30
C ALA A 9 19.35 21.20 14.06
N LYS A 10 18.51 22.24 14.07
CA LYS A 10 17.26 22.28 14.82
C LYS A 10 16.36 23.44 14.39
N VAL A 11 15.04 23.26 14.42
CA VAL A 11 14.07 24.37 14.36
C VAL A 11 13.94 25.03 15.73
N THR A 12 14.05 26.36 15.80
CA THR A 12 13.92 27.11 17.06
C THR A 12 12.62 27.90 17.14
N LYS A 13 12.13 28.41 16.01
CA LYS A 13 10.90 29.21 15.96
C LYS A 13 10.16 28.99 14.66
N VAL A 14 8.83 28.93 14.75
CA VAL A 14 7.93 28.90 13.59
C VAL A 14 6.93 30.04 13.71
N GLN A 15 6.72 30.77 12.62
CA GLN A 15 5.76 31.86 12.50
C GLN A 15 4.86 31.59 11.30
N LEU A 16 3.55 31.74 11.47
CA LEU A 16 2.55 31.48 10.44
C LEU A 16 1.60 32.67 10.31
N THR A 17 1.11 32.91 9.11
CA THR A 17 -0.10 33.72 8.90
C THR A 17 -1.17 32.89 8.21
N TYR A 18 -2.41 32.97 8.68
CA TYR A 18 -3.48 32.07 8.25
C TYR A 18 -4.87 32.73 8.33
N ASP A 19 -5.86 32.05 7.76
CA ASP A 19 -7.28 32.20 8.06
C ASP A 19 -8.00 30.86 7.80
N ASP A 20 -8.84 30.74 6.77
CA ASP A 20 -9.30 29.45 6.24
C ASP A 20 -8.21 28.70 5.46
N VAL A 21 -7.12 29.40 5.09
CA VAL A 21 -5.94 28.84 4.45
C VAL A 21 -4.65 29.36 5.09
N ILE A 22 -3.54 28.65 4.89
CA ILE A 22 -2.21 29.10 5.29
C ILE A 22 -1.66 30.04 4.23
N TYR A 23 -1.47 31.30 4.61
CA TYR A 23 -0.93 32.33 3.74
C TYR A 23 0.59 32.31 3.68
N SER A 24 1.25 32.10 4.82
CA SER A 24 2.71 31.95 4.86
C SER A 24 3.23 31.19 6.06
N VAL A 25 4.44 30.64 5.90
CA VAL A 25 5.28 30.10 6.97
C VAL A 25 6.65 30.76 6.95
N GLN A 26 7.22 31.00 8.13
CA GLN A 26 8.57 31.51 8.31
C GLN A 26 9.22 30.76 9.47
N VAL A 27 10.38 30.16 9.21
CA VAL A 27 11.07 29.27 10.16
C VAL A 27 12.44 29.82 10.49
N THR A 28 12.83 29.71 11.77
CA THR A 28 14.18 30.04 12.26
C THR A 28 14.87 28.76 12.73
N TYR A 29 16.15 28.63 12.38
CA TYR A 29 16.95 27.44 12.66
C TYR A 29 18.15 27.75 13.55
N GLU A 30 18.55 26.79 14.38
CA GLU A 30 19.72 26.87 15.23
C GLU A 30 21.03 26.78 14.43
N GLY A 31 22.04 27.58 14.82
CA GLY A 31 23.40 27.49 14.26
C GLY A 31 23.57 28.07 12.86
N THR A 32 22.60 28.83 12.34
CA THR A 32 22.67 29.43 11.00
C THR A 32 22.77 30.95 11.06
N ASN A 33 23.52 31.54 10.13
CA ASN A 33 23.49 32.98 9.84
C ASN A 33 22.43 33.32 8.76
N LEU A 34 21.59 32.36 8.38
CA LEU A 34 20.58 32.54 7.36
C LEU A 34 19.45 33.41 7.91
N GLN A 35 19.12 34.49 7.20
CA GLN A 35 17.95 35.27 7.54
C GLN A 35 16.69 34.44 7.24
N SER A 36 15.86 34.20 8.26
CA SER A 36 14.57 33.53 8.08
C SER A 36 13.74 34.24 7.02
N GLN A 37 13.31 33.53 5.98
CA GLN A 37 12.49 34.10 4.91
C GLN A 37 11.04 33.64 5.04
N ARG A 38 10.11 34.56 4.81
CA ARG A 38 8.68 34.23 4.75
C ARG A 38 8.36 33.60 3.41
N ARG A 39 7.68 32.46 3.45
CA ARG A 39 7.25 31.69 2.28
C ARG A 39 5.75 31.86 2.10
N GLY A 40 5.36 32.72 1.15
CA GLY A 40 3.96 33.14 0.94
C GLY A 40 3.69 34.60 1.33
N SER A 41 2.42 35.00 1.38
CA SER A 41 2.02 36.38 1.69
C SER A 41 1.52 36.55 3.13
N VAL A 42 1.26 37.79 3.54
CA VAL A 42 0.75 38.09 4.89
C VAL A 42 -0.77 37.87 4.93
N GLY A 43 -1.19 36.86 5.69
CA GLY A 43 -2.60 36.59 6.00
C GLY A 43 -3.14 37.42 7.17
N PRO A 44 -4.45 37.37 7.43
CA PRO A 44 -5.13 38.24 8.40
C PRO A 44 -4.94 37.79 9.86
N LYS A 45 -4.71 36.50 10.12
CA LYS A 45 -4.37 35.98 11.47
C LYS A 45 -2.90 35.59 11.51
N TYR A 46 -2.34 35.64 12.72
CA TYR A 46 -0.93 35.36 12.97
C TYR A 46 -0.78 34.40 14.16
N ALA A 47 0.15 33.46 14.05
CA ALA A 47 0.57 32.60 15.14
C ALA A 47 2.09 32.44 15.14
N GLU A 48 2.68 32.33 16.32
CA GLU A 48 4.06 31.95 16.48
C GLU A 48 4.27 31.04 17.68
N PHE A 49 5.30 30.19 17.60
CA PHE A 49 5.79 29.43 18.73
C PHE A 49 7.31 29.24 18.66
N THR A 50 7.93 29.16 19.84
CA THR A 50 9.36 28.94 20.02
C THR A 50 9.56 27.61 20.75
N LEU A 51 10.54 26.83 20.31
CA LEU A 51 10.86 25.53 20.87
C LEU A 51 11.99 25.68 21.91
N GLY A 52 11.80 25.06 23.08
CA GLY A 52 12.85 24.97 24.11
C GLY A 52 14.05 24.16 23.65
N SER A 53 15.18 24.23 24.36
CA SER A 53 16.43 23.52 24.00
C SER A 53 16.28 22.00 23.87
N ASP A 54 15.34 21.40 24.62
CA ASP A 54 14.98 19.99 24.62
C ASP A 54 13.65 19.68 23.92
N GLU A 55 13.03 20.68 23.27
CA GLU A 55 11.83 20.52 22.46
C GLU A 55 12.20 20.56 20.97
N TYR A 56 11.73 19.58 20.19
CA TYR A 56 11.96 19.48 18.76
C TYR A 56 10.71 18.92 18.06
N ILE A 57 10.52 19.29 16.79
CA ILE A 57 9.36 18.85 16.01
C ILE A 57 9.57 17.40 15.60
N THR A 58 8.61 16.54 15.93
CA THR A 58 8.62 15.11 15.60
C THR A 58 7.75 14.80 14.39
N ALA A 59 6.66 15.53 14.20
CA ALA A 59 5.76 15.35 13.07
C ALA A 59 5.13 16.66 12.61
N LEU A 60 4.76 16.71 11.33
CA LEU A 60 3.97 17.78 10.73
C LEU A 60 2.69 17.16 10.16
N SER A 61 1.53 17.71 10.49
CA SER A 61 0.28 17.42 9.79
C SER A 61 -0.21 18.68 9.10
N ALA A 62 -0.38 18.61 7.79
CA ALA A 62 -0.98 19.63 6.96
C ALA A 62 -2.31 19.14 6.38
N TYR A 63 -3.22 20.06 6.09
CA TYR A 63 -4.39 19.80 5.25
C TYR A 63 -4.25 20.63 3.99
N GLY A 64 -4.55 20.05 2.83
CA GLY A 64 -4.44 20.67 1.53
C GLY A 64 -5.73 20.55 0.73
N LYS A 65 -5.97 21.48 -0.20
CA LYS A 65 -7.11 21.44 -1.11
C LYS A 65 -6.67 21.93 -2.50
N THR A 66 -7.06 21.20 -3.54
CA THR A 66 -6.90 21.66 -4.92
C THR A 66 -8.05 22.59 -5.28
N LEU A 67 -7.75 23.86 -5.53
CA LEU A 67 -8.68 24.81 -6.13
C LEU A 67 -8.51 24.79 -7.65
N SER A 68 -9.46 25.35 -8.40
CA SER A 68 -9.47 25.31 -9.88
C SER A 68 -8.22 25.88 -10.55
N THR A 69 -7.39 26.63 -9.82
CA THR A 69 -6.19 27.30 -10.35
C THR A 69 -4.91 27.05 -9.56
N GLN A 70 -4.98 26.45 -8.36
CA GLN A 70 -3.81 26.18 -7.50
C GLN A 70 -4.14 25.25 -6.32
N ASP A 71 -3.16 24.48 -5.87
CA ASP A 71 -3.20 23.77 -4.59
C ASP A 71 -2.96 24.74 -3.44
N VAL A 72 -3.67 24.58 -2.33
CA VAL A 72 -3.53 25.42 -1.14
C VAL A 72 -3.45 24.58 0.13
N ILE A 73 -2.57 24.94 1.06
CA ILE A 73 -2.55 24.39 2.41
C ILE A 73 -3.61 25.11 3.24
N THR A 74 -4.57 24.38 3.76
CA THR A 74 -5.73 24.88 4.50
C THR A 74 -5.50 24.88 6.01
N ALA A 75 -4.72 23.93 6.54
CA ALA A 75 -4.30 23.91 7.94
C ALA A 75 -2.92 23.30 8.18
N LEU A 76 -2.26 23.70 9.27
CA LEU A 76 -1.01 23.12 9.75
C LEU A 76 -1.05 22.84 11.26
N THR A 77 -0.53 21.68 11.63
CA THR A 77 -0.36 21.21 13.01
C THR A 77 1.05 20.67 13.17
N PHE A 78 1.79 21.15 14.17
CA PHE A 78 3.14 20.73 14.47
C PHE A 78 3.13 19.93 15.76
N THR A 79 3.59 18.69 15.72
CA THR A 79 3.76 17.85 16.92
C THR A 79 5.23 17.85 17.31
N THR A 80 5.50 18.09 18.58
CA THR A 80 6.83 18.02 19.18
C THR A 80 6.92 16.82 20.11
N ASN A 81 8.12 16.52 20.58
CA ASN A 81 8.35 15.54 21.65
C ASN A 81 7.71 15.93 23.01
N LYS A 82 7.05 17.09 23.11
CA LYS A 82 6.40 17.57 24.35
C LYS A 82 4.92 17.85 24.20
N LYS A 83 4.50 18.44 23.08
CA LYS A 83 3.13 18.93 22.88
C LYS A 83 2.85 19.20 21.41
N THR A 84 1.64 19.65 21.12
CA THR A 84 1.19 19.97 19.77
C THR A 84 0.87 21.46 19.65
N TYR A 85 1.25 22.06 18.53
CA TYR A 85 0.94 23.43 18.15
C TYR A 85 0.02 23.44 16.92
N GLY A 86 -1.11 24.14 17.01
CA GLY A 86 -2.16 24.15 15.99
C GLY A 86 -3.38 23.30 16.40
N PRO A 87 -4.28 22.96 15.46
CA PRO A 87 -4.23 23.34 14.04
C PRO A 87 -4.36 24.86 13.85
N TYR A 88 -3.50 25.41 13.00
CA TYR A 88 -3.65 26.75 12.46
C TYR A 88 -4.34 26.61 11.11
N GLY A 89 -5.42 27.35 10.86
CA GLY A 89 -6.19 27.22 9.63
C GLY A 89 -7.45 26.37 9.78
N ASN A 90 -8.07 26.00 8.66
CA ASN A 90 -9.27 25.17 8.60
C ASN A 90 -8.93 23.78 8.07
N LYS A 91 -9.20 22.72 8.86
CA LYS A 91 -8.95 21.32 8.49
C LYS A 91 -9.91 20.85 7.39
N SER A 92 -9.66 21.30 6.16
CA SER A 92 -10.51 21.01 5.01
C SER A 92 -9.68 20.52 3.83
N GLY A 93 -10.18 19.50 3.12
CA GLY A 93 -9.46 18.85 2.03
C GLY A 93 -8.67 17.62 2.49
N PHE A 94 -7.63 17.24 1.75
CA PHE A 94 -6.83 16.04 2.00
C PHE A 94 -5.77 16.28 3.08
N GLN A 95 -5.53 15.30 3.95
CA GLN A 95 -4.48 15.39 4.96
C GLN A 95 -3.14 14.93 4.37
N ILE A 96 -2.09 15.70 4.63
CA ILE A 96 -0.70 15.43 4.30
C ILE A 96 0.03 15.32 5.64
N SER A 97 0.83 14.28 5.86
CA SER A 97 1.55 14.12 7.11
C SER A 97 2.99 13.75 6.86
N ALA A 98 3.91 14.44 7.53
CA ALA A 98 5.26 13.95 7.75
C ALA A 98 5.28 13.29 9.14
N PRO A 99 5.20 11.95 9.22
CA PRO A 99 5.00 11.23 10.47
C PRO A 99 6.27 11.22 11.33
N GLU A 100 6.11 10.83 12.59
CA GLU A 100 7.23 10.66 13.52
C GLU A 100 8.23 9.63 12.97
N ALA A 101 9.44 10.10 12.64
CA ALA A 101 10.56 9.23 12.30
C ALA A 101 11.34 8.90 13.59
N THR A 102 11.23 7.65 14.07
CA THR A 102 11.86 7.20 15.32
C THR A 102 13.35 7.57 15.35
N GLY A 103 13.76 8.35 16.36
CA GLY A 103 15.15 8.81 16.52
C GLY A 103 15.57 10.00 15.65
N LYS A 104 14.64 10.64 14.95
CA LYS A 104 14.88 11.86 14.14
C LYS A 104 13.93 13.00 14.56
N GLN A 105 14.31 14.21 14.18
CA GLN A 105 13.52 15.44 14.30
C GLN A 105 13.31 16.06 12.90
N ILE A 106 12.29 16.89 12.76
CA ILE A 106 12.14 17.79 11.61
C ILE A 106 13.03 19.02 11.84
N ALA A 107 14.01 19.20 10.95
CA ALA A 107 15.06 20.21 11.07
C ALA A 107 15.20 21.10 9.81
N GLY A 108 14.22 21.06 8.92
CA GLY A 108 14.16 21.87 7.71
C GLY A 108 12.81 21.72 7.04
N PHE A 109 12.45 22.69 6.20
CA PHE A 109 11.21 22.65 5.43
C PHE A 109 11.51 23.04 3.98
N LEU A 110 10.75 22.44 3.07
CA LEU A 110 10.72 22.79 1.66
C LEU A 110 9.29 22.83 1.16
N GLY A 111 9.06 23.43 -0.01
CA GLY A 111 7.73 23.45 -0.59
C GLY A 111 7.58 24.45 -1.72
N THR A 112 6.32 24.83 -1.98
CA THR A 112 5.97 25.83 -2.97
C THR A 112 5.03 26.86 -2.37
N SER A 113 5.24 28.13 -2.74
CA SER A 113 4.41 29.24 -2.29
C SER A 113 4.20 30.28 -3.38
N GLY A 114 2.99 30.83 -3.43
CA GLY A 114 2.60 32.00 -4.23
C GLY A 114 2.01 33.06 -3.31
N ASN A 115 0.75 33.44 -3.55
CA ASN A 115 -0.01 34.29 -2.63
C ASN A 115 -0.41 33.56 -1.34
N VAL A 116 -0.36 32.24 -1.35
CA VAL A 116 -0.61 31.36 -0.21
C VAL A 116 0.46 30.26 -0.18
N LEU A 117 0.50 29.44 0.87
CA LEU A 117 1.32 28.25 0.91
C LEU A 117 0.63 27.16 0.07
N ASN A 118 1.30 26.68 -0.97
CA ASN A 118 0.73 25.71 -1.92
C ASN A 118 1.12 24.27 -1.56
N SER A 119 2.37 24.05 -1.16
CA SER A 119 2.85 22.77 -0.63
C SER A 119 3.89 22.98 0.47
N ILE A 120 4.04 21.99 1.34
CA ILE A 120 5.06 21.94 2.39
C ILE A 120 5.50 20.50 2.63
N ASP A 121 6.80 20.30 2.81
CA ASP A 121 7.45 19.04 3.13
C ASP A 121 8.64 19.32 4.08
N VAL A 122 9.30 18.27 4.57
CA VAL A 122 10.25 18.36 5.69
C VAL A 122 11.60 17.69 5.42
N HIS A 123 12.65 18.23 6.05
CA HIS A 123 13.95 17.58 6.16
C HIS A 123 14.13 16.98 7.55
N TYR A 124 14.56 15.71 7.62
CA TYR A 124 14.86 15.05 8.89
C TYR A 124 16.34 15.15 9.27
N ALA A 125 16.59 15.41 10.56
CA ALA A 125 17.92 15.32 11.18
C ALA A 125 17.88 14.41 12.43
N PRO A 126 19.03 13.89 12.90
CA PRO A 126 19.10 13.23 14.20
C PRO A 126 18.57 14.14 15.31
N VAL A 127 17.93 13.57 16.34
CA VAL A 127 17.49 14.32 17.52
C VAL A 127 18.67 15.11 18.10
N PRO A 128 18.50 16.39 18.50
CA PRO A 128 19.58 17.15 19.12
C PRO A 128 19.98 16.41 20.40
N THR A 129 21.18 15.83 20.42
CA THR A 129 21.74 15.34 21.67
C THR A 129 22.02 16.59 22.50
N GLY A 130 21.32 16.73 23.63
CA GLY A 130 21.47 17.88 24.51
C GLY A 130 22.95 18.15 24.72
N SER A 131 23.35 19.41 24.54
CA SER A 131 24.71 19.89 24.76
C SER A 131 25.08 19.73 26.24
N GLY A 132 25.42 18.51 26.63
CA GLY A 132 26.42 18.30 27.66
C GLY A 132 27.72 18.83 27.08
N THR A 133 28.27 19.86 27.70
CA THR A 133 29.54 20.50 27.35
C THR A 133 30.69 19.48 27.46
N GLY A 134 30.84 18.63 26.44
CA GLY A 134 31.98 17.76 26.24
C GLY A 134 32.95 18.45 25.31
N GLY A 135 33.75 19.36 25.86
CA GLY A 135 34.84 19.99 25.12
C GLY A 135 35.80 18.93 24.57
N SER A 136 35.97 18.89 23.25
CA SER A 136 37.11 18.25 22.63
C SER A 136 38.35 19.06 23.00
N GLY A 137 39.12 18.54 23.96
CA GLY A 137 40.41 19.10 24.34
C GLY A 137 41.42 18.88 23.21
N THR A 138 41.75 19.94 22.49
CA THR A 138 43.07 20.08 21.87
C THR A 138 44.08 20.46 22.94
N GLY A 139 45.21 19.75 22.95
CA GLY A 139 46.25 19.91 23.96
C GLY A 139 46.81 21.33 24.04
N GLY A 140 46.97 21.80 25.28
CA GLY A 140 47.69 23.01 25.62
C GLY A 140 48.22 22.90 27.04
N THR A 141 49.55 22.80 27.16
CA THR A 141 50.30 22.88 28.41
C THR A 141 50.06 24.20 29.13
N GLY A 142 49.76 24.19 30.43
CA GLY A 142 49.63 25.41 31.21
C GLY A 142 49.46 25.13 32.70
N THR A 143 50.46 25.52 33.46
CA THR A 143 50.62 25.43 34.92
C THR A 143 49.62 26.28 35.71
N GLY A 144 49.19 25.79 36.87
CA GLY A 144 49.10 26.64 38.07
C GLY A 144 47.79 26.68 38.87
N THR A 145 47.95 26.30 40.13
CA THR A 145 47.38 26.89 41.37
C THR A 145 46.12 26.29 41.99
N GLU A 146 46.27 26.04 43.29
CA GLU A 146 45.36 25.47 44.29
C GLU A 146 44.19 26.38 44.69
N GLY A 147 43.22 25.76 45.37
CA GLY A 147 42.32 26.39 46.35
C GLY A 147 40.88 26.58 45.85
N THR A 148 39.81 26.34 46.61
CA THR A 148 39.58 26.03 48.02
C THR A 148 38.17 25.48 48.15
N GLY A 149 37.95 24.48 49.01
CA GLY A 149 36.65 23.83 49.21
C GLY A 149 35.62 24.62 50.03
N THR A 150 34.45 24.01 50.17
CA THR A 150 33.45 23.99 51.27
C THR A 150 32.22 23.27 50.68
N GLY A 151 31.51 22.32 51.29
CA GLY A 151 31.49 21.75 52.63
C GLY A 151 30.03 21.31 52.92
N GLY A 152 29.83 20.03 53.26
CA GLY A 152 28.63 19.47 53.92
C GLY A 152 27.45 19.09 53.02
N SER A 153 26.65 18.05 53.29
CA SER A 153 26.63 17.07 54.38
C SER A 153 25.72 15.92 53.94
N GLY A 154 26.09 14.68 54.27
CA GLY A 154 25.39 13.45 53.87
C GLY A 154 24.39 12.89 54.89
N THR A 155 24.32 11.56 54.89
CA THR A 155 23.50 10.59 55.66
C THR A 155 22.20 10.19 54.94
N GLY A 156 21.83 8.92 54.81
CA GLY A 156 22.39 7.66 55.29
C GLY A 156 21.28 6.62 55.18
N GLY A 157 21.54 5.48 54.53
CA GLY A 157 20.61 4.35 54.49
C GLY A 157 20.69 3.52 55.78
N THR A 158 19.56 2.94 56.18
CA THR A 158 19.50 1.76 57.06
C THR A 158 18.26 0.93 56.71
N GLY A 159 18.41 -0.39 56.72
CA GLY A 159 17.34 -1.36 56.48
C GLY A 159 16.86 -2.07 57.74
N THR A 160 16.24 -3.23 57.51
CA THR A 160 15.63 -4.22 58.44
C THR A 160 14.18 -3.90 58.87
N GLY A 161 13.25 -4.85 58.99
CA GLY A 161 13.32 -6.30 58.95
C GLY A 161 11.93 -6.94 58.81
N GLY A 162 11.91 -8.26 58.61
CA GLY A 162 10.68 -9.05 58.48
C GLY A 162 10.05 -9.44 59.82
N SER A 163 8.80 -9.89 59.74
CA SER A 163 8.18 -10.79 60.73
C SER A 163 7.09 -11.59 60.02
N GLY A 164 7.16 -12.91 60.14
CA GLY A 164 6.11 -13.84 59.72
C GLY A 164 5.27 -14.26 60.93
N THR A 165 4.07 -14.76 60.66
CA THR A 165 3.37 -15.70 61.53
C THR A 165 2.68 -16.75 60.65
N GLY A 166 2.92 -18.04 60.94
CA GLY A 166 2.10 -19.17 60.45
C GLY A 166 0.76 -19.17 61.19
N GLY A 167 -0.28 -19.92 60.80
CA GLY A 167 -0.43 -21.06 59.91
C GLY A 167 -1.40 -22.01 60.62
N THR A 168 -2.46 -22.49 59.94
CA THR A 168 -3.20 -23.73 60.26
C THR A 168 -4.08 -24.07 59.06
N GLY A 169 -3.91 -25.27 58.50
CA GLY A 169 -4.62 -25.74 57.31
C GLY A 169 -5.97 -26.40 57.61
N THR A 170 -6.65 -26.81 56.54
CA THR A 170 -7.19 -28.17 56.31
C THR A 170 -7.80 -28.24 54.90
N GLU A 171 -7.66 -29.41 54.28
CA GLU A 171 -8.26 -29.78 52.99
C GLU A 171 -9.80 -29.75 53.01
N GLY A 172 -10.41 -29.45 51.86
CA GLY A 172 -11.85 -29.51 51.65
C GLY A 172 -12.18 -29.65 50.17
N THR A 173 -12.83 -30.75 49.86
CA THR A 173 -13.15 -31.36 48.56
C THR A 173 -14.05 -30.53 47.64
N GLY A 174 -14.11 -30.97 46.37
CA GLY A 174 -14.82 -30.34 45.27
C GLY A 174 -16.33 -30.13 45.44
N GLY A 175 -16.85 -29.24 44.60
CA GLY A 175 -18.27 -28.97 44.46
C GLY A 175 -18.52 -28.19 43.17
N THR A 176 -19.08 -28.89 42.19
CA THR A 176 -19.71 -28.32 40.99
C THR A 176 -20.93 -27.49 41.38
N GLY A 177 -21.03 -26.26 40.86
CA GLY A 177 -22.20 -25.38 41.05
C GLY A 177 -22.52 -24.60 39.79
N THR A 178 -23.54 -25.06 39.07
CA THR A 178 -24.19 -24.41 37.94
C THR A 178 -25.05 -23.22 38.38
N GLY A 179 -25.11 -22.19 37.51
CA GLY A 179 -26.34 -21.45 37.21
C GLY A 179 -26.76 -20.35 38.19
N GLY A 180 -26.74 -19.11 37.71
CA GLY A 180 -27.40 -17.98 38.37
C GLY A 180 -27.55 -16.79 37.42
N THR A 181 -28.69 -16.71 36.75
CA THR A 181 -29.18 -15.54 36.01
C THR A 181 -29.55 -14.42 36.97
N GLY A 182 -29.09 -13.19 36.71
CA GLY A 182 -29.53 -11.99 37.42
C GLY A 182 -29.82 -10.85 36.44
N THR A 183 -31.10 -10.57 36.23
CA THR A 183 -31.62 -9.39 35.52
C THR A 183 -31.78 -8.20 36.46
N GLY A 184 -31.45 -7.01 35.95
CA GLY A 184 -32.26 -5.80 36.14
C GLY A 184 -32.06 -5.01 37.43
N GLY A 185 -31.31 -3.91 37.34
CA GLY A 185 -31.34 -2.80 38.28
C GLY A 185 -31.46 -1.48 37.53
N THR A 186 -32.63 -0.85 37.62
CA THR A 186 -32.98 0.47 37.10
C THR A 186 -32.39 1.59 37.98
N GLY A 187 -31.84 2.63 37.36
CA GLY A 187 -31.46 3.87 38.04
C GLY A 187 -31.49 5.06 37.07
N THR A 188 -32.35 6.03 37.38
CA THR A 188 -32.75 7.21 36.60
C THR A 188 -31.71 8.34 36.53
N GLU A 189 -31.93 9.19 35.53
CA GLU A 189 -31.20 10.39 35.10
C GLU A 189 -30.77 11.38 36.19
N GLY A 190 -29.60 12.00 35.95
CA GLY A 190 -29.15 13.24 36.56
C GLY A 190 -28.37 14.06 35.53
N THR A 191 -28.90 15.24 35.23
CA THR A 191 -28.48 16.21 34.22
C THR A 191 -27.15 16.93 34.54
N GLY A 192 -26.31 17.08 33.51
CA GLY A 192 -25.64 18.33 33.12
C GLY A 192 -24.48 18.89 33.95
N GLY A 193 -23.32 19.09 33.31
CA GLY A 193 -22.37 20.13 33.71
C GLY A 193 -20.88 19.81 33.58
N THR A 194 -20.33 20.06 32.38
CA THR A 194 -18.99 20.62 32.07
C THR A 194 -17.76 20.26 32.93
N GLY A 195 -16.76 19.72 32.23
CA GLY A 195 -15.38 20.22 32.28
C GLY A 195 -14.48 19.68 33.38
N GLY A 196 -13.55 18.79 33.03
CA GLY A 196 -12.47 18.40 33.92
C GLY A 196 -11.67 17.23 33.40
N THR A 197 -10.50 17.55 32.87
CA THR A 197 -9.41 16.65 32.45
C THR A 197 -9.17 15.48 33.42
N GLY A 198 -9.20 14.27 32.87
CA GLY A 198 -8.82 13.02 33.54
C GLY A 198 -7.87 12.22 32.66
N THR A 199 -6.59 12.51 32.83
CA THR A 199 -5.42 11.70 32.48
C THR A 199 -5.58 10.20 32.74
N GLY A 200 -5.15 9.39 31.77
CA GLY A 200 -4.30 8.22 32.00
C GLY A 200 -4.91 7.00 32.67
N GLY A 201 -5.73 6.25 31.93
CA GLY A 201 -5.93 4.82 32.17
C GLY A 201 -5.04 4.03 31.21
N SER A 202 -3.85 3.63 31.68
CA SER A 202 -2.96 2.70 30.97
C SER A 202 -3.66 1.34 30.85
N GLY A 203 -4.30 1.11 29.70
CA GLY A 203 -4.67 -0.21 29.24
C GLY A 203 -3.43 -0.89 28.68
N THR A 204 -2.92 -1.88 29.41
CA THR A 204 -1.85 -2.79 28.97
C THR A 204 -2.36 -3.65 27.80
N GLY A 205 -2.43 -3.07 26.61
CA GLY A 205 -2.56 -3.78 25.35
C GLY A 205 -1.16 -4.06 24.82
N THR A 206 -0.86 -5.33 24.59
CA THR A 206 0.34 -5.81 23.92
C THR A 206 0.43 -5.18 22.53
N GLY A 207 1.09 -4.02 22.42
CA GLY A 207 1.02 -3.17 21.23
C GLY A 207 1.62 -3.83 20.00
N SER A 208 0.76 -4.33 19.12
CA SER A 208 1.06 -4.36 17.68
C SER A 208 1.37 -2.92 17.27
N GLY A 209 2.42 -2.67 16.49
CA GLY A 209 2.88 -1.32 16.13
C GLY A 209 1.93 -0.50 15.22
N ALA A 210 0.62 -0.62 15.42
CA ALA A 210 -0.44 0.05 14.67
C ALA A 210 -0.76 1.44 15.25
N GLU A 211 -0.89 2.43 14.37
CA GLU A 211 -1.35 3.77 14.69
C GLU A 211 -2.88 3.80 14.75
N LYS A 212 -3.45 4.25 15.88
CA LYS A 212 -4.89 4.44 16.05
C LYS A 212 -5.29 5.87 15.66
N LEU A 213 -6.20 6.02 14.71
CA LEU A 213 -6.82 7.30 14.38
C LEU A 213 -8.19 7.40 15.08
N GLU A 214 -8.43 8.52 15.77
CA GLU A 214 -9.64 8.73 16.56
C GLU A 214 -10.93 8.72 15.71
N ALA A 215 -12.00 8.19 16.30
CA ALA A 215 -13.27 8.02 15.61
C ALA A 215 -13.90 9.36 15.21
N GLN A 216 -14.41 9.43 13.98
CA GLN A 216 -15.09 10.60 13.42
C GLN A 216 -16.60 10.36 13.44
N GLY A 217 -17.36 11.34 13.92
CA GLY A 217 -18.80 11.23 14.21
C GLY A 217 -19.11 11.59 15.66
N GLY A 218 -20.23 11.10 16.18
CA GLY A 218 -20.59 11.28 17.58
C GLY A 218 -20.37 10.05 18.45
N THR A 219 -20.48 10.26 19.76
CA THR A 219 -20.30 9.24 20.80
C THR A 219 -21.63 8.63 21.26
N GLY A 220 -22.64 8.61 20.38
CA GLY A 220 -23.95 8.02 20.68
C GLY A 220 -23.88 6.50 20.67
N GLY A 221 -24.60 5.84 21.58
CA GLY A 221 -24.64 4.37 21.66
C GLY A 221 -23.51 3.74 22.47
N SER A 222 -23.16 2.50 22.13
CA SER A 222 -22.09 1.74 22.77
C SER A 222 -20.79 1.87 21.98
N GLU A 223 -19.66 1.97 22.69
CA GLU A 223 -18.33 1.88 22.10
C GLU A 223 -18.06 0.47 21.59
N TRP A 224 -17.38 0.37 20.45
CA TRP A 224 -16.93 -0.88 19.86
C TRP A 224 -15.51 -0.75 19.32
N ASP A 225 -14.74 -1.83 19.38
CA ASP A 225 -13.35 -1.88 18.93
C ASP A 225 -13.02 -3.30 18.46
N ASP A 226 -12.76 -3.47 17.16
CA ASP A 226 -12.40 -4.77 16.58
C ASP A 226 -10.91 -5.12 16.78
N GLY A 227 -10.13 -4.19 17.35
CA GLY A 227 -8.71 -4.31 17.64
C GLY A 227 -7.79 -4.06 16.45
N SER A 228 -6.48 -4.03 16.74
CA SER A 228 -5.39 -3.78 15.79
C SER A 228 -4.54 -4.99 15.47
N ASP A 229 -5.02 -6.19 15.81
CA ASP A 229 -4.27 -7.45 15.71
C ASP A 229 -4.74 -8.26 14.49
N HIS A 230 -4.67 -7.62 13.32
CA HIS A 230 -5.05 -8.18 12.03
C HIS A 230 -4.05 -7.76 10.96
N ASP A 231 -3.90 -8.55 9.90
CA ASP A 231 -3.04 -8.23 8.76
C ASP A 231 -3.76 -7.33 7.75
N GLY A 232 -5.10 -7.39 7.70
CA GLY A 232 -5.92 -6.59 6.80
C GLY A 232 -7.41 -6.93 6.87
N VAL A 233 -8.21 -6.11 6.18
CA VAL A 233 -9.66 -6.26 6.03
C VAL A 233 -9.95 -6.98 4.72
N THR A 234 -10.82 -7.99 4.73
CA THR A 234 -11.15 -8.81 3.56
C THR A 234 -12.57 -8.61 3.06
N LYS A 235 -13.48 -8.19 3.94
CA LYS A 235 -14.88 -7.95 3.59
C LYS A 235 -15.47 -6.84 4.45
N ILE A 236 -16.29 -5.99 3.84
CA ILE A 236 -17.07 -4.96 4.52
C ILE A 236 -18.54 -5.16 4.17
N ASN A 237 -19.41 -5.20 5.16
CA ASN A 237 -20.85 -5.11 4.98
C ASN A 237 -21.32 -3.78 5.55
N VAL A 238 -22.06 -3.03 4.74
CA VAL A 238 -22.63 -1.75 5.13
C VAL A 238 -24.13 -1.80 4.87
N ARG A 239 -24.93 -1.52 5.89
CA ARG A 239 -26.38 -1.39 5.73
C ARG A 239 -26.80 0.06 5.78
N THR A 240 -27.49 0.50 4.75
CA THR A 240 -28.09 1.83 4.64
C THR A 240 -29.57 1.77 5.01
N GLY A 241 -30.05 2.79 5.73
CA GLY A 241 -31.43 2.95 6.16
C GLY A 241 -31.92 4.39 5.98
N GLY A 242 -33.19 4.62 6.33
CA GLY A 242 -33.85 5.92 6.14
C GLY A 242 -33.35 7.07 7.04
N ALA A 243 -32.39 6.81 7.92
CA ALA A 243 -31.79 7.78 8.83
C ALA A 243 -30.25 7.68 8.87
N GLY A 244 -29.63 7.04 7.86
CA GLY A 244 -28.18 6.92 7.72
C GLY A 244 -27.69 5.48 7.62
N ILE A 245 -26.44 5.25 8.02
CA ILE A 245 -25.82 3.93 8.08
C ILE A 245 -26.33 3.21 9.33
N GLN A 246 -27.07 2.12 9.15
CA GLN A 246 -27.65 1.33 10.24
C GLN A 246 -26.61 0.44 10.91
N TYR A 247 -25.76 -0.23 10.12
CA TYR A 247 -24.65 -1.00 10.66
C TYR A 247 -23.48 -1.09 9.69
N VAL A 248 -22.31 -1.39 10.27
CA VAL A 248 -21.13 -1.89 9.56
C VAL A 248 -20.64 -3.20 10.17
N LYS A 249 -20.02 -4.04 9.37
CA LYS A 249 -19.34 -5.27 9.79
C LYS A 249 -18.10 -5.47 8.92
N PHE A 250 -16.99 -5.79 9.55
CA PHE A 250 -15.70 -5.99 8.88
C PHE A 250 -15.21 -7.42 9.14
N ASP A 251 -14.91 -8.19 8.10
CA ASP A 251 -14.18 -9.44 8.26
C ASP A 251 -12.69 -9.18 7.96
N TYR A 252 -11.83 -9.85 8.71
CA TYR A 252 -10.38 -9.63 8.76
C TYR A 252 -9.62 -10.91 8.41
N VAL A 253 -8.30 -10.79 8.30
CA VAL A 253 -7.37 -11.91 8.19
C VAL A 253 -6.16 -11.69 9.09
N LYS A 254 -5.64 -12.78 9.70
CA LYS A 254 -4.38 -12.80 10.44
C LYS A 254 -3.63 -14.10 10.15
N GLY A 255 -2.42 -14.04 9.60
CA GLY A 255 -1.60 -15.21 9.25
C GLY A 255 -2.36 -16.22 8.40
N ALA A 256 -3.03 -15.75 7.33
CA ALA A 256 -3.94 -16.51 6.46
C ALA A 256 -5.20 -17.09 7.12
N THR A 257 -5.46 -16.81 8.41
CA THR A 257 -6.67 -17.23 9.12
C THR A 257 -7.76 -16.16 9.00
N PRO A 258 -8.93 -16.45 8.41
CA PRO A 258 -10.05 -15.51 8.39
C PRO A 258 -10.62 -15.28 9.79
N LYS A 259 -10.96 -14.04 10.10
CA LYS A 259 -11.62 -13.65 11.34
C LYS A 259 -12.89 -12.86 11.01
N LEU A 260 -14.05 -13.46 11.27
CA LEU A 260 -15.33 -12.79 11.10
C LEU A 260 -15.50 -11.70 12.16
N GLY A 261 -15.87 -10.49 11.75
CA GLY A 261 -16.11 -9.40 12.69
C GLY A 261 -17.50 -9.42 13.30
N ALA A 262 -17.69 -8.54 14.29
CA ALA A 262 -19.00 -8.27 14.86
C ALA A 262 -19.78 -7.27 14.00
N LEU A 263 -21.10 -7.27 14.15
CA LEU A 263 -21.98 -6.26 13.57
C LEU A 263 -22.07 -5.08 14.54
N HIS A 264 -21.78 -3.87 14.05
CA HIS A 264 -21.81 -2.64 14.84
C HIS A 264 -22.96 -1.75 14.38
N GLY A 265 -24.01 -1.66 15.21
CA GLY A 265 -25.30 -1.05 14.89
C GLY A 265 -26.44 -2.06 14.98
N VAL A 266 -27.57 -1.81 14.30
CA VAL A 266 -28.72 -2.73 14.33
C VAL A 266 -29.24 -2.99 12.91
N GLN A 267 -29.62 -4.24 12.64
CA GLN A 267 -30.31 -4.59 11.40
C GLN A 267 -31.81 -4.24 11.52
N GLY A 268 -32.18 -3.05 11.04
CA GLY A 268 -33.58 -2.62 10.97
C GLY A 268 -34.41 -3.37 9.91
N SER A 269 -35.75 -3.30 10.02
CA SER A 269 -36.69 -3.97 9.11
C SER A 269 -36.74 -3.38 7.69
N ARG A 270 -36.22 -2.17 7.49
CA ARG A 270 -36.11 -1.49 6.19
C ARG A 270 -34.68 -1.03 5.96
N GLY A 271 -34.15 -1.22 4.75
CA GLY A 271 -32.78 -0.83 4.38
C GLY A 271 -32.18 -1.76 3.33
N SER A 272 -30.99 -1.42 2.84
CA SER A 272 -30.24 -2.23 1.87
C SER A 272 -28.83 -2.51 2.37
N THR A 273 -28.35 -3.74 2.24
CA THR A 273 -26.99 -4.11 2.61
C THR A 273 -26.15 -4.22 1.34
N ARG A 274 -24.98 -3.59 1.36
CA ARG A 274 -23.95 -3.71 0.32
C ARG A 274 -22.73 -4.40 0.90
N GLU A 275 -22.19 -5.33 0.12
CA GLU A 275 -20.95 -6.03 0.42
C GLU A 275 -19.83 -5.45 -0.43
N ILE A 276 -18.67 -5.21 0.20
CA ILE A 276 -17.43 -4.79 -0.45
C ILE A 276 -16.39 -5.86 -0.14
N LEU A 277 -15.93 -6.56 -1.16
CA LEU A 277 -14.85 -7.54 -1.07
C LEU A 277 -13.50 -6.85 -1.32
N ILE A 278 -12.54 -7.12 -0.43
CA ILE A 278 -11.16 -6.63 -0.52
C ILE A 278 -10.27 -7.85 -0.75
N ASN A 279 -9.62 -7.89 -1.92
CA ASN A 279 -8.76 -9.00 -2.31
C ASN A 279 -7.38 -8.93 -1.63
N HIS A 280 -7.32 -9.26 -0.34
CA HIS A 280 -6.08 -9.28 0.44
C HIS A 280 -5.14 -10.43 0.02
N PRO A 281 -3.80 -10.24 0.01
CA PRO A 281 -3.05 -9.07 0.47
C PRO A 281 -2.85 -7.96 -0.56
N GLU A 282 -3.13 -8.21 -1.84
CA GLU A 282 -2.80 -7.28 -2.94
C GLU A 282 -3.69 -6.04 -2.92
N GLU A 283 -4.93 -6.17 -2.44
CA GLU A 283 -5.86 -5.10 -2.18
C GLU A 283 -6.00 -4.88 -0.67
N TYR A 284 -5.87 -3.64 -0.23
CA TYR A 284 -6.01 -3.23 1.16
C TYR A 284 -6.65 -1.84 1.25
N LEU A 285 -7.34 -1.58 2.35
CA LEU A 285 -7.96 -0.28 2.60
C LEU A 285 -6.89 0.77 2.86
N VAL A 286 -7.01 1.90 2.18
CA VAL A 286 -6.14 3.07 2.34
C VAL A 286 -6.87 4.23 3.00
N SER A 287 -8.18 4.35 2.72
CA SER A 287 -8.98 5.39 3.36
C SER A 287 -10.47 5.08 3.44
N VAL A 288 -11.14 5.81 4.32
CA VAL A 288 -12.59 5.83 4.47
C VAL A 288 -13.05 7.27 4.47
N ASP A 289 -13.91 7.64 3.53
CA ASP A 289 -14.55 8.94 3.50
C ASP A 289 -15.98 8.83 4.00
N GLY A 290 -16.47 9.86 4.68
CA GLY A 290 -17.86 9.89 5.09
C GLY A 290 -18.31 11.25 5.59
N TRP A 291 -19.55 11.30 6.07
CA TRP A 291 -20.08 12.48 6.74
C TRP A 291 -21.18 12.12 7.74
N TYR A 292 -21.38 13.01 8.70
CA TYR A 292 -22.44 12.96 9.69
C TYR A 292 -23.03 14.35 9.89
N ASP A 293 -24.29 14.41 10.30
CA ASP A 293 -24.98 15.66 10.60
C ASP A 293 -25.06 15.93 12.11
N SER A 294 -25.90 16.89 12.50
CA SER A 294 -26.14 17.24 13.92
C SER A 294 -26.84 16.12 14.72
N SER A 295 -27.39 15.09 14.06
CA SER A 295 -27.92 13.90 14.74
C SER A 295 -26.80 12.95 15.20
N ASN A 296 -25.54 13.23 14.85
CA ASN A 296 -24.37 12.42 15.21
C ASN A 296 -24.46 10.98 14.70
N VAL A 297 -25.12 10.79 13.55
CA VAL A 297 -25.20 9.54 12.82
C VAL A 297 -24.43 9.67 11.51
N ILE A 298 -23.67 8.65 11.15
CA ILE A 298 -22.99 8.58 9.85
C ILE A 298 -24.06 8.40 8.78
N LEU A 299 -24.18 9.37 7.88
CA LEU A 299 -25.22 9.39 6.85
C LEU A 299 -24.73 8.82 5.53
N GLY A 300 -23.48 9.06 5.18
CA GLY A 300 -22.84 8.55 3.97
C GLY A 300 -21.41 8.10 4.23
N ILE A 301 -21.00 7.00 3.59
CA ILE A 301 -19.66 6.41 3.73
C ILE A 301 -19.18 5.81 2.41
N GLN A 302 -17.88 5.90 2.16
CA GLN A 302 -17.20 5.33 1.00
C GLN A 302 -15.83 4.79 1.42
N PHE A 303 -15.50 3.60 0.92
CA PHE A 303 -14.25 2.92 1.25
C PHE A 303 -13.33 2.95 0.03
N LYS A 304 -12.06 3.27 0.26
CA LYS A 304 -11.03 3.34 -0.78
C LYS A 304 -9.93 2.35 -0.46
N THR A 305 -9.58 1.55 -1.46
CA THR A 305 -8.43 0.64 -1.44
C THR A 305 -7.32 1.19 -2.32
N ASN A 306 -6.15 0.55 -2.28
CA ASN A 306 -5.07 0.83 -3.23
C ASN A 306 -5.41 0.48 -4.68
N GLN A 307 -6.52 -0.21 -4.94
CA GLN A 307 -6.91 -0.64 -6.29
C GLN A 307 -8.23 -0.02 -6.77
N LYS A 308 -9.19 0.21 -5.88
CA LYS A 308 -10.52 0.69 -6.25
C LYS A 308 -11.16 1.55 -5.17
N THR A 309 -12.18 2.30 -5.57
CA THR A 309 -13.06 3.04 -4.66
C THR A 309 -14.43 2.40 -4.71
N SER A 310 -15.03 2.12 -3.55
CA SER A 310 -16.38 1.58 -3.47
C SER A 310 -17.41 2.60 -3.97
N ASP A 311 -18.62 2.12 -4.29
CA ASP A 311 -19.77 3.00 -4.42
C ASP A 311 -19.95 3.83 -3.14
N TYR A 312 -20.55 5.01 -3.29
CA TYR A 312 -20.94 5.84 -2.17
C TYR A 312 -22.20 5.27 -1.53
N LEU A 313 -22.13 4.93 -0.23
CA LEU A 313 -23.19 4.24 0.48
C LEU A 313 -23.88 5.18 1.46
N GLY A 314 -25.20 5.30 1.35
CA GLY A 314 -26.01 6.17 2.22
C GLY A 314 -26.46 7.44 1.51
N TYR A 315 -26.63 8.51 2.26
CA TYR A 315 -27.06 9.81 1.74
C TYR A 315 -25.88 10.58 1.15
N GLU A 316 -26.04 11.10 -0.07
CA GLU A 316 -25.09 12.06 -0.63
C GLU A 316 -24.99 13.28 0.27
N PHE A 317 -23.79 13.86 0.33
CA PHE A 317 -23.55 15.06 1.12
C PHE A 317 -24.35 16.24 0.56
N ASP A 318 -25.31 16.72 1.33
CA ASP A 318 -26.24 17.78 0.92
C ASP A 318 -25.73 19.20 1.25
N GLY A 319 -24.52 19.33 1.80
CA GLY A 319 -23.95 20.60 2.24
C GLY A 319 -24.18 20.89 3.72
N THR A 320 -24.98 20.09 4.40
CA THR A 320 -25.21 20.16 5.85
C THR A 320 -24.38 19.10 6.57
N GLY A 321 -23.95 19.37 7.80
CA GLY A 321 -23.10 18.45 8.57
C GLY A 321 -21.60 18.55 8.29
N THR A 322 -20.86 17.51 8.69
CA THR A 322 -19.39 17.46 8.71
C THR A 322 -18.88 16.27 7.91
N LYS A 323 -18.02 16.53 6.91
CA LYS A 323 -17.27 15.49 6.21
C LYS A 323 -16.04 15.08 6.99
N PHE A 324 -15.65 13.82 6.84
CA PHE A 324 -14.40 13.30 7.37
C PHE A 324 -13.74 12.35 6.37
N THR A 325 -12.44 12.18 6.57
CA THR A 325 -11.61 11.19 5.89
C THR A 325 -10.72 10.53 6.94
N LEU A 326 -10.76 9.21 7.02
CA LEU A 326 -9.80 8.39 7.75
C LEU A 326 -8.72 7.96 6.77
N GLN A 327 -7.55 8.58 6.81
CA GLN A 327 -6.42 8.22 5.96
C GLN A 327 -5.11 8.59 6.64
N VAL A 328 -4.10 7.73 6.52
CA VAL A 328 -2.72 8.03 6.89
C VAL A 328 -1.83 7.70 5.69
N GLN A 329 -0.95 8.63 5.33
CA GLN A 329 -0.06 8.47 4.18
C GLN A 329 0.87 7.27 4.39
N ASP A 330 1.09 6.48 3.32
CA ASP A 330 1.94 5.28 3.29
C ASP A 330 1.55 4.17 4.30
N LYS A 331 0.28 4.15 4.73
CA LYS A 331 -0.28 3.13 5.63
C LYS A 331 -1.55 2.50 5.07
N LYS A 332 -1.80 1.26 5.47
CA LYS A 332 -3.08 0.56 5.25
C LYS A 332 -3.89 0.47 6.54
N ILE A 333 -5.22 0.41 6.38
CA ILE A 333 -6.15 0.15 7.47
C ILE A 333 -6.24 -1.35 7.71
N ILE A 334 -6.09 -1.75 8.98
CA ILE A 334 -6.15 -3.16 9.42
C ILE A 334 -7.23 -3.42 10.47
N GLY A 335 -7.86 -2.38 11.01
CA GLY A 335 -8.84 -2.50 12.09
C GLY A 335 -9.73 -1.28 12.18
N PHE A 336 -10.88 -1.42 12.84
CA PHE A 336 -11.84 -0.34 13.04
C PHE A 336 -12.32 -0.28 14.50
N HIS A 337 -12.71 0.91 14.92
CA HIS A 337 -13.34 1.19 16.22
C HIS A 337 -14.34 2.33 16.08
N GLY A 338 -15.19 2.56 17.07
CA GLY A 338 -16.13 3.68 17.05
C GLY A 338 -17.28 3.53 18.05
N PHE A 339 -18.39 4.21 17.75
CA PHE A 339 -19.62 4.14 18.54
C PHE A 339 -20.80 3.77 17.65
N ALA A 340 -21.69 2.93 18.15
CA ALA A 340 -22.92 2.54 17.45
C ALA A 340 -24.09 2.33 18.42
N SER A 341 -25.26 2.76 17.99
CA SER A 341 -26.54 2.56 18.67
C SER A 341 -27.45 1.72 17.77
N ASP A 342 -28.63 2.21 17.41
CA ASP A 342 -29.43 1.66 16.32
C ASP A 342 -28.86 2.03 14.93
N HIS A 343 -27.92 2.97 14.89
CA HIS A 343 -27.15 3.40 13.72
C HIS A 343 -25.65 3.49 14.04
N LEU A 344 -24.83 3.60 13.01
CA LEU A 344 -23.41 3.92 13.15
C LEU A 344 -23.25 5.40 13.53
N ASN A 345 -22.73 5.67 14.71
CA ASN A 345 -22.56 7.04 15.22
C ASN A 345 -21.19 7.62 14.90
N SER A 346 -20.14 6.79 14.96
CA SER A 346 -18.79 7.17 14.56
C SER A 346 -17.95 5.98 14.12
N ILE A 347 -16.89 6.28 13.37
CA ILE A 347 -15.92 5.29 12.90
C ILE A 347 -14.50 5.87 12.94
N GLY A 348 -13.57 5.10 13.50
CA GLY A 348 -12.13 5.33 13.52
C GLY A 348 -11.42 4.07 13.04
N ALA A 349 -10.11 4.17 12.79
CA ALA A 349 -9.36 3.11 12.13
C ALA A 349 -7.96 2.91 12.74
N TYR A 350 -7.47 1.67 12.64
CA TYR A 350 -6.10 1.29 12.95
C TYR A 350 -5.29 1.15 11.67
N PHE A 351 -4.13 1.80 11.65
CA PHE A 351 -3.24 1.88 10.50
C PHE A 351 -1.91 1.20 10.80
N VAL A 352 -1.37 0.47 9.83
CA VAL A 352 0.02 0.02 9.87
C VAL A 352 0.73 0.51 8.61
N PRO A 353 2.04 0.79 8.67
CA PRO A 353 2.83 0.99 7.47
C PRO A 353 2.50 -0.05 6.42
N LEU A 354 2.36 0.37 5.17
CA LEU A 354 2.46 -0.57 4.07
C LEU A 354 3.77 -1.29 4.27
N ALA A 355 3.72 -2.58 4.59
CA ALA A 355 4.92 -3.38 4.58
C ALA A 355 5.47 -3.22 3.16
N SER A 356 6.56 -2.47 3.00
CA SER A 356 7.53 -2.84 1.97
C SER A 356 7.71 -4.32 2.19
N SER A 357 7.29 -5.12 1.21
CA SER A 357 7.37 -6.58 1.26
C SER A 357 8.68 -6.91 1.95
N SER A 358 8.62 -7.52 3.13
CA SER A 358 9.75 -7.69 4.05
C SER A 358 11.07 -7.77 3.29
N THR A 359 11.82 -6.67 3.19
CA THR A 359 13.11 -6.73 2.51
C THR A 359 14.06 -7.34 3.52
N THR A 360 14.35 -8.63 3.33
CA THR A 360 15.75 -9.03 3.46
C THR A 360 16.59 -7.92 2.82
N PRO A 361 17.56 -7.33 3.54
CA PRO A 361 18.31 -6.18 3.05
C PRO A 361 18.83 -6.46 1.64
N ALA A 362 18.53 -5.58 0.69
CA ALA A 362 19.03 -5.72 -0.68
C ALA A 362 20.56 -5.75 -0.64
N LYS A 363 21.15 -6.75 -1.29
CA LYS A 363 22.60 -6.95 -1.31
C LYS A 363 23.22 -5.90 -2.23
N LYS A 364 23.95 -4.95 -1.65
CA LYS A 364 24.72 -3.95 -2.40
C LYS A 364 25.99 -4.59 -2.98
N LEU A 365 26.16 -4.56 -4.29
CA LEU A 365 27.41 -4.97 -4.94
C LEU A 365 28.33 -3.76 -5.15
N GLU A 366 29.64 -3.97 -5.03
CA GLU A 366 30.65 -2.93 -5.24
C GLU A 366 30.58 -2.35 -6.66
N ALA A 367 30.72 -1.03 -6.76
CA ALA A 367 30.72 -0.34 -8.04
C ALA A 367 31.96 -0.69 -8.88
N LYS A 368 31.81 -0.73 -10.20
CA LYS A 368 32.86 -1.00 -11.18
C LYS A 368 33.11 0.25 -12.02
N GLY A 369 34.37 0.62 -12.16
CA GLY A 369 34.80 1.84 -12.85
C GLY A 369 35.91 2.58 -12.10
N GLY A 370 35.99 3.89 -12.30
CA GLY A 370 36.96 4.78 -11.66
C GLY A 370 36.56 5.25 -10.25
N GLU A 371 37.54 5.84 -9.56
CA GLU A 371 37.43 6.24 -8.15
C GLU A 371 37.07 7.72 -7.97
N THR A 372 37.01 8.50 -9.05
CA THR A 372 36.69 9.93 -9.05
C THR A 372 35.21 10.18 -9.34
N GLY A 373 34.77 11.43 -9.20
CA GLY A 373 33.37 11.83 -9.35
C GLY A 373 32.60 11.81 -8.03
N ASP A 374 31.47 12.52 -8.04
CA ASP A 374 30.55 12.62 -6.91
C ASP A 374 29.84 11.28 -6.71
N VAL A 375 29.75 10.86 -5.45
CA VAL A 375 29.07 9.62 -5.07
C VAL A 375 27.57 9.83 -5.15
N TRP A 376 26.88 8.89 -5.79
CA TRP A 376 25.42 8.86 -5.85
C TRP A 376 24.91 7.46 -5.51
N ASP A 377 23.69 7.41 -4.98
CA ASP A 377 23.06 6.18 -4.52
C ASP A 377 21.54 6.33 -4.60
N ASP A 378 20.91 5.63 -5.54
CA ASP A 378 19.45 5.66 -5.69
C ASP A 378 18.75 4.76 -4.66
N SER A 379 19.50 4.03 -3.84
CA SER A 379 19.01 2.99 -2.93
C SER A 379 18.34 1.81 -3.66
N ALA A 380 17.78 0.87 -2.89
CA ALA A 380 17.09 -0.30 -3.43
C ALA A 380 15.58 -0.03 -3.50
N HIS A 381 14.99 -0.41 -4.63
CA HIS A 381 13.56 -0.33 -4.92
C HIS A 381 12.97 -1.72 -5.17
N ASP A 382 11.65 -1.84 -5.37
CA ASP A 382 11.04 -3.13 -5.67
C ASP A 382 11.40 -3.59 -7.09
N ASN A 383 11.38 -2.72 -8.09
CA ASN A 383 11.83 -3.05 -9.44
C ASN A 383 12.29 -1.80 -10.22
N VAL A 384 13.12 -2.01 -11.24
CA VAL A 384 13.48 -0.96 -12.22
C VAL A 384 12.38 -0.91 -13.27
N LYS A 385 11.83 0.28 -13.52
CA LYS A 385 10.79 0.50 -14.51
C LYS A 385 11.35 0.96 -15.84
N LYS A 386 12.27 1.93 -15.82
CA LYS A 386 12.80 2.51 -17.06
C LYS A 386 14.26 2.88 -16.87
N VAL A 387 15.05 2.62 -17.90
CA VAL A 387 16.49 2.90 -17.92
C VAL A 387 16.77 3.94 -19.00
N TYR A 388 17.61 4.90 -18.66
CA TYR A 388 18.06 5.97 -19.54
C TYR A 388 19.60 5.97 -19.56
N VAL A 389 20.20 5.86 -20.75
CA VAL A 389 21.65 5.87 -20.93
C VAL A 389 22.05 6.96 -21.93
N GLY A 390 22.76 7.97 -21.42
CA GLY A 390 23.28 9.09 -22.19
C GLY A 390 24.70 8.80 -22.64
N GLN A 391 24.93 8.72 -23.94
CA GLN A 391 26.24 8.40 -24.52
C GLN A 391 27.08 9.67 -24.75
N GLY A 392 28.37 9.56 -24.49
CA GLY A 392 29.38 10.58 -24.72
C GLY A 392 30.44 10.15 -25.72
N GLN A 393 31.38 11.04 -26.02
CA GLN A 393 32.43 10.81 -27.01
C GLN A 393 33.34 9.63 -26.63
N ASP A 394 33.60 9.45 -25.33
CA ASP A 394 34.58 8.47 -24.82
C ASP A 394 33.94 7.37 -23.96
N GLY A 395 32.60 7.35 -23.81
CA GLY A 395 31.91 6.39 -22.95
C GLY A 395 30.50 6.81 -22.56
N ILE A 396 30.06 6.38 -21.37
CA ILE A 396 28.75 6.73 -20.81
C ILE A 396 28.83 8.10 -20.11
N ALA A 397 28.12 9.08 -20.65
CA ALA A 397 28.10 10.44 -20.12
C ALA A 397 27.10 10.62 -18.97
N ALA A 398 25.95 9.97 -19.06
CA ALA A 398 24.93 10.03 -18.01
C ALA A 398 24.10 8.75 -17.92
N VAL A 399 23.54 8.47 -16.73
CA VAL A 399 22.52 7.45 -16.52
C VAL A 399 21.39 8.00 -15.68
N LYS A 400 20.18 7.48 -15.89
CA LYS A 400 19.01 7.73 -15.05
C LYS A 400 18.14 6.48 -15.02
N PHE A 401 17.45 6.26 -13.91
CA PHE A 401 16.60 5.08 -13.71
C PHE A 401 15.29 5.48 -13.04
N ASP A 402 14.16 5.14 -13.65
CA ASP A 402 12.88 5.20 -12.94
C ASP A 402 12.59 3.84 -12.34
N TYR A 403 12.04 3.83 -11.12
CA TYR A 403 11.79 2.64 -10.33
C TYR A 403 10.30 2.47 -10.03
N THR A 404 9.95 1.30 -9.50
CA THR A 404 8.64 1.01 -8.90
C THR A 404 8.82 0.50 -7.48
N ASN A 405 7.97 1.01 -6.59
CA ASN A 405 7.79 0.53 -5.21
C ASN A 405 6.29 0.23 -5.04
N GLY A 406 5.92 -1.04 -5.10
CA GLY A 406 4.53 -1.47 -5.27
C GLY A 406 3.91 -0.84 -6.52
N SER A 407 2.83 -0.08 -6.34
CA SER A 407 2.16 0.65 -7.42
C SER A 407 2.73 2.05 -7.70
N GLN A 408 3.65 2.55 -6.87
CA GLN A 408 4.24 3.88 -7.03
C GLN A 408 5.40 3.84 -8.03
N VAL A 409 5.48 4.84 -8.89
CA VAL A 409 6.63 5.07 -9.78
C VAL A 409 7.53 6.14 -9.15
N VAL A 410 8.80 5.81 -8.93
CA VAL A 410 9.81 6.74 -8.42
C VAL A 410 10.65 7.20 -9.60
N ILE A 411 10.59 8.49 -9.92
CA ILE A 411 11.36 9.07 -11.03
C ILE A 411 12.80 9.33 -10.59
N GLY A 412 13.77 8.77 -11.31
CA GLY A 412 15.17 8.89 -10.96
C GLY A 412 15.77 10.26 -11.24
N VAL A 413 16.88 10.52 -10.56
CA VAL A 413 17.76 11.66 -10.83
C VAL A 413 18.77 11.27 -11.92
N GLU A 414 19.16 12.24 -12.73
CA GLU A 414 20.24 12.06 -13.71
C GLU A 414 21.60 12.09 -13.02
N HIS A 415 22.43 11.09 -13.31
CA HIS A 415 23.79 10.97 -12.81
C HIS A 415 24.77 11.09 -13.97
N GLY A 416 25.57 12.16 -13.97
CA GLY A 416 26.42 12.51 -15.10
C GLY A 416 25.91 13.76 -15.81
N ARG A 417 26.43 14.03 -17.01
CA ARG A 417 25.96 15.16 -17.83
C ARG A 417 25.56 14.68 -19.21
N SER A 418 24.26 14.76 -19.50
CA SER A 418 23.73 14.44 -20.82
C SER A 418 24.41 15.24 -21.92
N THR A 419 24.74 14.55 -23.02
CA THR A 419 25.24 15.19 -24.24
C THR A 419 24.09 15.68 -25.11
N MET A 420 24.40 16.42 -26.18
CA MET A 420 23.41 16.84 -27.17
C MET A 420 22.73 15.65 -27.90
N LEU A 421 23.23 14.43 -27.74
CA LEU A 421 22.61 13.22 -28.30
C LEU A 421 21.39 12.74 -27.49
N GLY A 422 21.23 13.21 -26.25
CA GLY A 422 20.14 12.79 -25.36
C GLY A 422 20.34 11.39 -24.78
N PHE A 423 19.24 10.79 -24.31
CA PHE A 423 19.21 9.45 -23.73
C PHE A 423 18.68 8.43 -24.74
N GLU A 424 19.34 7.27 -24.79
CA GLU A 424 18.68 6.05 -25.22
C GLU A 424 17.95 5.44 -24.03
N GLU A 425 16.70 5.04 -24.23
CA GLU A 425 15.83 4.56 -23.16
C GLU A 425 15.15 3.24 -23.50
N PHE A 426 14.92 2.41 -22.49
CA PHE A 426 14.04 1.26 -22.60
C PHE A 426 13.22 1.11 -21.31
N GLU A 427 11.96 0.74 -21.48
CA GLU A 427 11.01 0.52 -20.39
C GLU A 427 10.76 -0.98 -20.22
N LEU A 428 10.70 -1.41 -18.96
CA LEU A 428 10.37 -2.77 -18.57
C LEU A 428 8.86 -2.91 -18.44
N GLU A 429 8.32 -4.02 -18.93
CA GLU A 429 6.93 -4.39 -18.68
C GLU A 429 6.68 -4.68 -17.19
N SER A 430 5.42 -4.66 -16.74
CA SER A 430 5.07 -4.79 -15.32
C SER A 430 5.55 -6.09 -14.64
N ASP A 431 5.78 -7.14 -15.42
CA ASP A 431 6.30 -8.45 -15.01
C ASP A 431 7.76 -8.68 -15.45
N GLU A 432 8.41 -7.68 -16.05
CA GLU A 432 9.79 -7.74 -16.52
C GLU A 432 10.73 -7.11 -15.49
N TYR A 433 11.91 -7.71 -15.30
CA TYR A 433 12.94 -7.20 -14.40
C TYR A 433 14.33 -7.41 -15.00
N ILE A 434 15.30 -6.61 -14.55
CA ILE A 434 16.69 -6.73 -15.00
C ILE A 434 17.36 -7.89 -14.25
N THR A 435 17.90 -8.85 -14.99
CA THR A 435 18.58 -10.05 -14.46
C THR A 435 20.09 -9.88 -14.44
N SER A 436 20.65 -9.08 -15.34
CA SER A 436 22.08 -8.75 -15.32
C SER A 436 22.38 -7.43 -15.99
N VAL A 437 23.44 -6.77 -15.49
CA VAL A 437 24.07 -5.62 -16.13
C VAL A 437 25.50 -5.97 -16.47
N GLU A 438 25.84 -5.86 -17.73
CA GLU A 438 27.18 -6.11 -18.27
C GLU A 438 27.75 -4.80 -18.76
N GLY A 439 29.05 -4.60 -18.65
CA GLY A 439 29.67 -3.37 -19.14
C GLY A 439 31.17 -3.45 -19.21
N THR A 440 31.78 -2.37 -19.68
CA THR A 440 33.23 -2.18 -19.64
C THR A 440 33.56 -0.82 -19.07
N TYR A 441 34.75 -0.70 -18.48
CA TYR A 441 35.34 0.57 -18.12
C TYR A 441 36.78 0.63 -18.60
N ASP A 442 37.28 1.84 -18.84
CA ASP A 442 38.64 2.06 -19.31
C ASP A 442 39.21 3.39 -18.81
N LYS A 443 40.54 3.48 -18.72
CA LYS A 443 41.25 4.72 -18.43
C LYS A 443 41.58 5.42 -19.74
N ILE A 444 40.72 6.34 -20.16
CA ILE A 444 40.90 7.10 -21.40
C ILE A 444 42.06 8.08 -21.27
N PHE A 445 42.88 8.20 -22.32
CA PHE A 445 44.03 9.11 -22.35
C PHE A 445 43.58 10.56 -22.11
N GLY A 446 44.09 11.18 -21.05
CA GLY A 446 43.71 12.54 -20.65
C GLY A 446 42.65 12.63 -19.54
N THR A 447 42.13 11.49 -19.06
CA THR A 447 41.24 11.44 -17.88
C THR A 447 42.01 11.07 -16.61
N ASP A 448 41.61 11.67 -15.48
CA ASP A 448 42.26 11.43 -14.18
C ASP A 448 41.92 10.04 -13.60
N SER A 449 40.83 9.41 -14.05
CA SER A 449 40.38 8.09 -13.61
C SER A 449 39.67 7.32 -14.73
N ALA A 450 39.43 6.03 -14.50
CA ALA A 450 38.66 5.22 -15.44
C ALA A 450 37.20 5.67 -15.49
N ILE A 451 36.55 5.47 -16.64
CA ILE A 451 35.14 5.78 -16.85
C ILE A 451 34.41 4.56 -17.38
N VAL A 452 33.11 4.46 -17.11
CA VAL A 452 32.26 3.41 -17.68
C VAL A 452 32.08 3.71 -19.17
N THR A 453 32.52 2.81 -20.03
CA THR A 453 32.52 3.03 -21.48
C THR A 453 31.33 2.38 -22.16
N MET A 454 30.85 1.25 -21.63
CA MET A 454 29.74 0.48 -22.21
C MET A 454 28.83 -0.11 -21.14
N LEU A 455 27.52 -0.17 -21.44
CA LEU A 455 26.52 -0.88 -20.64
C LEU A 455 25.58 -1.70 -21.52
N THR A 456 25.25 -2.91 -21.06
CA THR A 456 24.27 -3.81 -21.65
C THR A 456 23.40 -4.38 -20.54
N PHE A 457 22.08 -4.34 -20.73
CA PHE A 457 21.11 -4.82 -19.76
C PHE A 457 20.41 -6.05 -20.32
N LYS A 458 20.34 -7.13 -19.52
CA LYS A 458 19.55 -8.32 -19.85
C LYS A 458 18.38 -8.42 -18.89
N THR A 459 17.23 -8.84 -19.40
CA THR A 459 15.98 -8.91 -18.63
C THR A 459 15.50 -10.34 -18.44
N SER A 460 14.49 -10.52 -17.59
CA SER A 460 13.80 -11.79 -17.35
C SER A 460 13.05 -12.33 -18.57
N LYS A 461 12.72 -11.47 -19.55
CA LYS A 461 12.07 -11.85 -20.81
C LYS A 461 13.05 -12.17 -21.94
N ASN A 462 14.32 -12.44 -21.61
CA ASN A 462 15.41 -12.67 -22.58
C ASN A 462 15.63 -11.49 -23.55
N LYS A 463 15.18 -10.27 -23.19
CA LYS A 463 15.52 -9.07 -23.96
C LYS A 463 16.93 -8.61 -23.58
N THR A 464 17.65 -8.08 -24.55
CA THR A 464 18.96 -7.45 -24.37
C THR A 464 18.85 -6.00 -24.87
N ALA A 465 19.10 -5.04 -23.99
CA ALA A 465 19.14 -3.62 -24.31
C ALA A 465 20.59 -3.12 -24.27
N GLY A 466 21.03 -2.50 -25.35
CA GLY A 466 22.44 -2.14 -25.59
C GLY A 466 23.12 -3.07 -26.61
N PRO A 467 24.46 -3.02 -26.73
CA PRO A 467 25.37 -2.23 -25.92
C PRO A 467 25.19 -0.72 -26.16
N PHE A 468 25.11 0.02 -25.07
CA PHE A 468 25.18 1.49 -25.08
C PHE A 468 26.64 1.89 -24.87
N GLY A 469 27.15 2.85 -25.64
CA GLY A 469 28.53 3.31 -25.54
C GLY A 469 29.52 2.49 -26.37
N LEU A 470 30.79 2.48 -25.95
CA LEU A 470 31.92 1.89 -26.67
C LEU A 470 32.61 0.82 -25.82
N GLU A 471 32.90 -0.31 -26.45
CA GLU A 471 33.60 -1.41 -25.80
C GLU A 471 35.00 -0.98 -25.34
N GLY A 472 35.22 -1.05 -24.02
CA GLY A 472 36.47 -0.69 -23.36
C GLY A 472 37.30 -1.91 -22.98
N SER A 473 38.49 -1.67 -22.43
CA SER A 473 39.45 -2.74 -22.14
C SER A 473 39.06 -3.68 -20.99
N THR A 474 38.30 -3.21 -19.99
CA THR A 474 38.04 -3.99 -18.76
C THR A 474 36.55 -4.31 -18.57
N PRO A 475 36.12 -5.58 -18.77
CA PRO A 475 34.73 -5.97 -18.63
C PRO A 475 34.31 -6.23 -17.18
N PHE A 476 33.03 -6.04 -16.89
CA PHE A 476 32.39 -6.44 -15.65
C PHE A 476 30.97 -6.96 -15.91
N VAL A 477 30.51 -7.81 -14.99
CA VAL A 477 29.14 -8.37 -15.00
C VAL A 477 28.59 -8.35 -13.59
N PHE A 478 27.40 -7.76 -13.46
CA PHE A 478 26.55 -7.88 -12.28
C PHE A 478 25.46 -8.90 -12.57
N LYS A 479 25.58 -10.09 -11.98
CA LYS A 479 24.60 -11.18 -12.08
C LYS A 479 24.71 -12.08 -10.85
N GLU A 480 23.58 -12.47 -10.30
CA GLU A 480 23.49 -13.49 -9.23
C GLU A 480 22.21 -14.30 -9.42
N GLU A 481 22.32 -15.62 -9.42
CA GLU A 481 21.16 -16.50 -9.61
C GLU A 481 20.17 -16.36 -8.44
N GLY A 482 18.88 -16.26 -8.76
CA GLY A 482 17.84 -16.05 -7.75
C GLY A 482 17.69 -14.59 -7.29
N TYR A 483 18.36 -13.64 -7.95
CA TYR A 483 18.25 -12.21 -7.64
C TYR A 483 17.85 -11.39 -8.87
N LYS A 484 17.17 -10.27 -8.63
CA LYS A 484 16.95 -9.20 -9.62
C LYS A 484 17.74 -7.95 -9.25
N ILE A 485 18.05 -7.14 -10.25
CA ILE A 485 18.62 -5.81 -10.04
C ILE A 485 17.47 -4.87 -9.63
N SER A 486 17.62 -4.27 -8.46
CA SER A 486 16.55 -3.54 -7.79
C SER A 486 16.89 -2.06 -7.55
N GLY A 487 18.11 -1.64 -7.87
CA GLY A 487 18.58 -0.28 -7.64
C GLY A 487 20.01 -0.09 -8.16
N PHE A 488 20.44 1.17 -8.25
CA PHE A 488 21.77 1.53 -8.74
C PHE A 488 22.47 2.51 -7.81
N HIS A 489 23.80 2.47 -7.81
CA HIS A 489 24.66 3.45 -7.13
C HIS A 489 25.95 3.63 -7.92
N GLY A 490 26.76 4.63 -7.61
CA GLY A 490 28.01 4.82 -8.33
C GLY A 490 28.70 6.14 -8.08
N ARG A 491 29.48 6.55 -9.07
CA ARG A 491 30.18 7.84 -9.11
C ARG A 491 29.99 8.51 -10.45
N ALA A 492 29.64 9.79 -10.44
CA ALA A 492 29.44 10.57 -11.66
C ALA A 492 29.94 12.00 -11.49
N GLY A 493 30.33 12.62 -12.61
CA GLY A 493 30.67 14.04 -12.72
C GLY A 493 30.19 14.54 -14.06
N GLU A 494 31.09 15.00 -14.92
CA GLU A 494 30.76 15.25 -16.34
C GLU A 494 30.46 13.93 -17.10
N VAL A 495 30.94 12.79 -16.59
CA VAL A 495 30.72 11.43 -17.12
C VAL A 495 30.47 10.43 -15.99
N VAL A 496 29.96 9.24 -16.33
CA VAL A 496 29.78 8.15 -15.37
C VAL A 496 31.13 7.45 -15.13
N HIS A 497 31.68 7.63 -13.94
CA HIS A 497 32.97 7.08 -13.58
C HIS A 497 32.86 5.64 -13.10
N ALA A 498 31.86 5.34 -12.28
CA ALA A 498 31.60 3.99 -11.79
C ALA A 498 30.11 3.72 -11.62
N ILE A 499 29.72 2.45 -11.74
CA ILE A 499 28.35 1.98 -11.55
C ILE A 499 28.33 0.69 -10.73
N GLY A 500 27.41 0.61 -9.79
CA GLY A 500 27.12 -0.54 -8.94
C GLY A 500 25.61 -0.76 -8.87
N VAL A 501 25.23 -1.92 -8.33
CA VAL A 501 23.83 -2.37 -8.31
C VAL A 501 23.43 -2.85 -6.92
N TYR A 502 22.13 -2.75 -6.64
CA TYR A 502 21.46 -3.47 -5.56
C TYR A 502 20.81 -4.73 -6.11
N LEU A 503 21.01 -5.85 -5.42
CA LEU A 503 20.36 -7.12 -5.70
C LEU A 503 19.29 -7.40 -4.66
N ALA A 504 18.05 -7.56 -5.12
CA ALA A 504 16.96 -8.07 -4.30
C ALA A 504 16.77 -9.57 -4.58
N PRO A 505 16.68 -10.43 -3.54
CA PRO A 505 16.33 -11.82 -3.77
C PRO A 505 14.96 -11.86 -4.42
N LEU A 506 14.81 -12.73 -5.42
CA LEU A 506 13.51 -13.18 -5.86
C LEU A 506 12.95 -13.94 -4.66
N GLY A 507 12.15 -13.26 -3.81
CA GLY A 507 11.41 -13.92 -2.74
C GLY A 507 10.64 -15.11 -3.31
N THR A 508 10.14 -16.01 -2.47
CA THR A 508 9.34 -17.18 -2.87
C THR A 508 7.98 -16.84 -3.53
N ILE A 509 7.94 -15.81 -4.36
CA ILE A 509 7.07 -15.67 -5.51
C ILE A 509 7.49 -16.78 -6.48
N PRO A 510 6.57 -17.64 -6.97
CA PRO A 510 6.85 -18.44 -8.15
C PRO A 510 6.85 -17.48 -9.33
N LEU A 511 7.99 -16.82 -9.57
CA LEU A 511 8.34 -16.30 -10.89
C LEU A 511 9.16 -17.38 -11.59
N THR A 512 8.51 -18.52 -11.81
CA THR A 512 8.77 -19.29 -13.04
C THR A 512 8.61 -18.29 -14.19
N PRO A 513 9.49 -18.29 -15.22
CA PRO A 513 9.20 -17.58 -16.46
C PRO A 513 7.75 -17.89 -16.85
N ALA A 514 6.95 -16.91 -17.26
CA ALA A 514 5.62 -17.19 -17.77
C ALA A 514 5.78 -18.25 -18.86
N GLU A 515 5.47 -19.52 -18.53
CA GLU A 515 5.52 -20.55 -19.55
C GLU A 515 4.50 -20.14 -20.60
N PRO A 516 4.83 -20.32 -21.90
CA PRO A 516 3.93 -19.91 -22.96
C PRO A 516 2.56 -20.55 -22.73
N THR A 517 1.54 -19.70 -22.76
CA THR A 517 0.13 -20.11 -22.70
C THR A 517 -0.09 -21.20 -23.73
N LYS A 518 -0.56 -22.38 -23.29
CA LYS A 518 -0.76 -23.52 -24.18
C LYS A 518 -2.21 -23.58 -24.64
N LYS A 519 -2.44 -23.41 -25.94
CA LYS A 519 -3.73 -23.68 -26.58
C LYS A 519 -3.89 -25.18 -26.77
N LEU A 520 -4.92 -25.79 -26.20
CA LEU A 520 -5.26 -27.19 -26.44
C LEU A 520 -6.19 -27.33 -27.64
N GLU A 521 -6.03 -28.41 -28.40
CA GLU A 521 -6.90 -28.72 -29.53
C GLU A 521 -8.35 -28.88 -29.07
N ALA A 522 -9.28 -28.28 -29.81
CA ALA A 522 -10.71 -28.35 -29.51
C ALA A 522 -11.29 -29.71 -29.90
N ALA A 523 -12.12 -30.28 -29.04
CA ALA A 523 -12.85 -31.53 -29.31
C ALA A 523 -14.26 -31.22 -29.84
N GLY A 524 -14.81 -32.10 -30.69
CA GLY A 524 -16.15 -31.97 -31.25
C GLY A 524 -16.21 -32.10 -32.77
N GLY A 525 -17.31 -31.64 -33.39
CA GLY A 525 -17.55 -31.73 -34.84
C GLY A 525 -17.12 -30.49 -35.62
N ASP A 526 -16.83 -30.62 -36.91
CA ASP A 526 -16.35 -29.50 -37.78
C ASP A 526 -17.42 -28.48 -38.19
N GLY A 527 -18.54 -28.43 -37.48
CA GLY A 527 -19.66 -27.53 -37.77
C GLY A 527 -19.53 -26.15 -37.12
N GLY A 528 -20.37 -25.21 -37.56
CA GLY A 528 -20.52 -23.89 -36.97
C GLY A 528 -19.40 -22.89 -37.29
N THR A 529 -19.56 -21.67 -36.79
CA THR A 529 -18.59 -20.58 -36.93
C THR A 529 -17.58 -20.65 -35.79
N SER A 530 -16.29 -20.56 -36.12
CA SER A 530 -15.20 -20.57 -35.13
C SER A 530 -15.19 -19.32 -34.27
N TRP A 531 -14.83 -19.48 -33.00
CA TRP A 531 -14.63 -18.39 -32.04
C TRP A 531 -13.44 -18.69 -31.13
N ASP A 532 -12.78 -17.65 -30.65
CA ASP A 532 -11.66 -17.73 -29.69
C ASP A 532 -11.70 -16.48 -28.83
N ASP A 533 -11.93 -16.63 -27.52
CA ASP A 533 -11.95 -15.48 -26.60
C ASP A 533 -10.53 -14.98 -26.28
N GLY A 534 -9.50 -15.76 -26.59
CA GLY A 534 -8.11 -15.47 -26.25
C GLY A 534 -7.73 -15.92 -24.84
N VAL A 535 -6.63 -15.36 -24.33
CA VAL A 535 -6.01 -15.75 -23.06
C VAL A 535 -6.15 -14.65 -22.02
N TYR A 536 -6.50 -15.05 -20.80
CA TYR A 536 -6.75 -14.19 -19.65
C TYR A 536 -5.94 -14.66 -18.42
N ASP A 537 -6.05 -13.97 -17.29
CA ASP A 537 -5.35 -14.34 -16.05
C ASP A 537 -6.14 -15.41 -15.27
N GLY A 538 -7.46 -15.43 -15.45
CA GLY A 538 -8.37 -16.40 -14.85
C GLY A 538 -9.80 -16.28 -15.35
N VAL A 539 -10.60 -17.28 -15.02
CA VAL A 539 -12.05 -17.33 -15.30
C VAL A 539 -12.78 -17.03 -13.99
N ARG A 540 -13.76 -16.12 -14.01
CA ARG A 540 -14.63 -15.80 -12.87
C ARG A 540 -15.97 -16.51 -12.94
N LYS A 541 -16.56 -16.56 -14.12
CA LYS A 541 -17.92 -17.05 -14.31
C LYS A 541 -18.02 -17.83 -15.59
N VAL A 542 -18.78 -18.92 -15.52
CA VAL A 542 -19.15 -19.74 -16.67
C VAL A 542 -20.66 -19.80 -16.72
N SER A 543 -21.22 -19.52 -17.90
CA SER A 543 -22.64 -19.61 -18.18
C SER A 543 -22.85 -20.58 -19.33
N VAL A 544 -23.68 -21.61 -19.13
CA VAL A 544 -23.97 -22.65 -20.13
C VAL A 544 -25.47 -22.72 -20.37
N GLY A 545 -25.89 -22.50 -21.62
CA GLY A 545 -27.28 -22.65 -22.05
C GLY A 545 -27.51 -24.00 -22.70
N GLN A 546 -28.37 -24.81 -22.10
CA GLN A 546 -28.71 -26.15 -22.60
C GLN A 546 -29.82 -26.07 -23.65
N ALA A 547 -29.69 -26.85 -24.71
CA ALA A 547 -30.67 -27.05 -25.78
C ALA A 547 -31.22 -28.49 -25.73
N GLN A 548 -32.27 -28.77 -26.51
CA GLN A 548 -32.92 -30.09 -26.55
C GLN A 548 -31.93 -31.23 -26.88
N ASP A 549 -30.94 -30.93 -27.71
CA ASP A 549 -30.00 -31.89 -28.27
C ASP A 549 -28.55 -31.64 -27.79
N GLY A 550 -28.31 -30.91 -26.69
CA GLY A 550 -26.96 -30.71 -26.15
C GLY A 550 -26.69 -29.30 -25.63
N VAL A 551 -25.46 -28.83 -25.75
CA VAL A 551 -25.07 -27.46 -25.34
C VAL A 551 -25.36 -26.48 -26.48
N GLY A 552 -26.23 -25.50 -26.23
CA GLY A 552 -26.68 -24.52 -27.22
C GLY A 552 -25.83 -23.25 -27.25
N VAL A 553 -25.40 -22.77 -26.08
CA VAL A 553 -24.63 -21.53 -25.94
C VAL A 553 -23.72 -21.57 -24.72
N VAL A 554 -22.55 -20.93 -24.82
CA VAL A 554 -21.64 -20.69 -23.69
C VAL A 554 -21.25 -19.23 -23.61
N LYS A 555 -20.98 -18.74 -22.41
CA LYS A 555 -20.47 -17.40 -22.13
C LYS A 555 -19.58 -17.42 -20.90
N PHE A 556 -18.56 -16.58 -20.90
CA PHE A 556 -17.55 -16.56 -19.86
C PHE A 556 -17.29 -15.12 -19.39
N VAL A 557 -16.89 -14.99 -18.12
CA VAL A 557 -16.35 -13.74 -17.58
C VAL A 557 -14.94 -14.03 -17.07
N TYR A 558 -13.99 -13.19 -17.44
CA TYR A 558 -12.56 -13.38 -17.20
C TYR A 558 -11.95 -12.22 -16.39
N ASP A 559 -10.75 -12.45 -15.86
CA ASP A 559 -9.87 -11.40 -15.34
C ASP A 559 -8.70 -11.13 -16.28
N LYS A 560 -8.36 -9.85 -16.48
CA LYS A 560 -7.14 -9.41 -17.15
C LYS A 560 -6.55 -8.21 -16.42
N GLY A 561 -5.49 -8.44 -15.67
CA GLY A 561 -4.96 -7.52 -14.67
C GLY A 561 -6.05 -7.15 -13.66
N ALA A 562 -6.32 -5.86 -13.54
CA ALA A 562 -7.38 -5.32 -12.68
C ALA A 562 -8.77 -5.24 -13.37
N GLN A 563 -8.90 -5.72 -14.62
CA GLN A 563 -10.14 -5.60 -15.39
C GLN A 563 -10.93 -6.92 -15.42
N VAL A 564 -12.24 -6.82 -15.18
CA VAL A 564 -13.19 -7.90 -15.45
C VAL A 564 -13.65 -7.79 -16.90
N VAL A 565 -13.40 -8.83 -17.69
CA VAL A 565 -13.75 -8.89 -19.11
C VAL A 565 -14.94 -9.82 -19.30
N VAL A 566 -16.07 -9.27 -19.74
CA VAL A 566 -17.27 -10.06 -20.08
C VAL A 566 -17.14 -10.54 -21.51
N GLY A 567 -17.04 -11.85 -21.71
CA GLY A 567 -16.96 -12.50 -23.01
C GLY A 567 -18.29 -12.45 -23.78
N ASN A 568 -18.18 -12.63 -25.10
CA ASN A 568 -19.34 -12.74 -25.97
C ASN A 568 -20.07 -14.08 -25.75
N GLU A 569 -21.34 -14.14 -26.15
CA GLU A 569 -22.10 -15.40 -26.19
C GLU A 569 -21.74 -16.19 -27.45
N HIS A 570 -21.42 -17.47 -27.28
CA HIS A 570 -21.02 -18.36 -28.36
C HIS A 570 -22.06 -19.45 -28.55
N GLY A 571 -22.89 -19.31 -29.58
CA GLY A 571 -24.04 -20.17 -29.87
C GLY A 571 -25.35 -19.39 -29.82
N LYS A 572 -26.47 -20.09 -29.69
CA LYS A 572 -27.79 -19.48 -29.69
C LYS A 572 -28.44 -19.58 -28.33
N THR A 573 -28.93 -18.45 -27.83
CA THR A 573 -29.66 -18.37 -26.56
C THR A 573 -30.82 -19.36 -26.57
N THR A 574 -30.85 -20.22 -25.56
CA THR A 574 -31.87 -21.25 -25.42
C THR A 574 -33.04 -20.74 -24.60
N MET A 575 -34.23 -21.32 -24.78
CA MET A 575 -35.43 -20.90 -24.03
C MET A 575 -35.31 -21.12 -22.51
N LEU A 576 -34.42 -22.02 -22.08
CA LEU A 576 -34.21 -22.35 -20.67
C LEU A 576 -33.27 -21.35 -19.96
N GLY A 577 -32.63 -20.45 -20.72
CA GLY A 577 -31.63 -19.52 -20.19
C GLY A 577 -30.29 -20.19 -19.87
N PHE A 578 -29.47 -19.49 -19.08
CA PHE A 578 -28.16 -19.99 -18.66
C PHE A 578 -28.24 -20.66 -17.29
N GLU A 579 -27.58 -21.81 -17.17
CA GLU A 579 -27.07 -22.29 -15.89
C GLU A 579 -25.67 -21.73 -15.68
N GLU A 580 -25.45 -21.10 -14.54
CA GLU A 580 -24.24 -20.35 -14.29
C GLU A 580 -23.58 -20.78 -12.98
N PHE A 581 -22.26 -20.73 -12.95
CA PHE A 581 -21.51 -20.79 -11.71
C PHE A 581 -20.39 -19.75 -11.70
N GLU A 582 -20.19 -19.19 -10.52
CA GLU A 582 -19.11 -18.25 -10.24
C GLU A 582 -18.05 -18.96 -9.41
N LEU A 583 -16.80 -18.75 -9.81
CA LEU A 583 -15.62 -19.27 -9.16
C LEU A 583 -15.22 -18.30 -8.05
N ASP A 584 -14.80 -18.84 -6.91
CA ASP A 584 -14.21 -18.07 -5.81
C ASP A 584 -12.78 -17.58 -6.16
N TYR A 585 -12.68 -16.79 -7.23
CA TYR A 585 -11.42 -16.28 -7.79
C TYR A 585 -10.72 -15.31 -6.82
N PRO A 586 -9.38 -15.37 -6.66
CA PRO A 586 -8.43 -16.25 -7.37
C PRO A 586 -8.24 -17.64 -6.77
N SER A 587 -8.86 -17.91 -5.62
CA SER A 587 -8.63 -19.15 -4.86
C SER A 587 -9.26 -20.40 -5.48
N GLU A 588 -10.27 -20.24 -6.33
CA GLU A 588 -10.85 -21.28 -7.16
C GLU A 588 -10.58 -21.02 -8.65
N TYR A 589 -10.07 -22.03 -9.34
CA TYR A 589 -9.75 -21.97 -10.77
C TYR A 589 -10.04 -23.32 -11.43
N ILE A 590 -10.39 -23.28 -12.71
CA ILE A 590 -10.73 -24.48 -13.49
C ILE A 590 -9.42 -25.21 -13.82
N THR A 591 -9.37 -26.51 -13.55
CA THR A 591 -8.21 -27.38 -13.80
C THR A 591 -8.45 -28.35 -14.96
N ALA A 592 -9.70 -28.66 -15.26
CA ALA A 592 -10.07 -29.50 -16.40
C ALA A 592 -11.51 -29.24 -16.85
N VAL A 593 -11.79 -29.55 -18.12
CA VAL A 593 -13.15 -29.67 -18.64
C VAL A 593 -13.32 -31.07 -19.22
N ASP A 594 -14.28 -31.82 -18.68
CA ASP A 594 -14.76 -33.04 -19.32
C ASP A 594 -15.92 -32.67 -20.24
N GLY A 595 -16.08 -33.37 -21.35
CA GLY A 595 -17.28 -33.25 -22.16
C GLY A 595 -17.56 -34.49 -22.98
N THR A 596 -18.72 -34.51 -23.62
CA THR A 596 -19.09 -35.51 -24.63
C THR A 596 -19.56 -34.80 -25.89
N TYR A 597 -19.36 -35.42 -27.04
CA TYR A 597 -19.93 -34.95 -28.31
C TYR A 597 -20.50 -36.12 -29.11
N ASP A 598 -21.56 -35.87 -29.87
CA ASP A 598 -22.18 -36.89 -30.71
C ASP A 598 -22.75 -36.29 -32.00
N LYS A 599 -22.89 -37.13 -33.03
CA LYS A 599 -23.62 -36.79 -34.24
C LYS A 599 -25.09 -37.15 -34.07
N ILE A 600 -25.88 -36.16 -33.69
CA ILE A 600 -27.31 -36.32 -33.42
C ILE A 600 -28.10 -36.43 -34.74
N PHE A 601 -29.16 -37.24 -34.71
CA PHE A 601 -30.01 -37.46 -35.87
C PHE A 601 -30.63 -36.14 -36.36
N GLY A 602 -30.32 -35.76 -37.60
CA GLY A 602 -30.76 -34.50 -38.22
C GLY A 602 -29.75 -33.35 -38.16
N SER A 603 -28.60 -33.51 -37.50
CA SER A 603 -27.49 -32.55 -37.55
C SER A 603 -26.48 -32.89 -38.63
N ASP A 604 -26.01 -31.89 -39.38
CA ASP A 604 -24.98 -32.05 -40.40
C ASP A 604 -23.61 -32.41 -39.80
N SER A 605 -23.36 -32.00 -38.55
CA SER A 605 -22.09 -32.21 -37.84
C SER A 605 -22.31 -32.62 -36.38
N ALA A 606 -21.28 -33.21 -35.75
CA ALA A 606 -21.35 -33.53 -34.33
C ALA A 606 -21.43 -32.26 -33.47
N VAL A 607 -22.10 -32.36 -32.34
CA VAL A 607 -22.31 -31.27 -31.37
C VAL A 607 -21.88 -31.72 -29.99
N ILE A 608 -21.48 -30.76 -29.17
CA ILE A 608 -21.17 -30.97 -27.76
C ILE A 608 -22.48 -31.26 -27.02
N THR A 609 -22.57 -32.45 -26.46
CA THR A 609 -23.75 -32.93 -25.73
C THR A 609 -23.65 -32.63 -24.24
N MET A 610 -22.44 -32.61 -23.68
CA MET A 610 -22.20 -32.30 -22.25
C MET A 610 -20.90 -31.56 -22.03
N LEU A 611 -20.90 -30.66 -21.04
CA LEU A 611 -19.70 -30.06 -20.44
C LEU A 611 -19.75 -30.19 -18.91
N ARG A 612 -18.61 -30.50 -18.30
CA ARG A 612 -18.43 -30.57 -16.85
C ARG A 612 -17.10 -29.91 -16.50
N PHE A 613 -17.14 -28.95 -15.60
CA PHE A 613 -15.99 -28.12 -15.26
C PHE A 613 -15.45 -28.56 -13.89
N LYS A 614 -14.19 -28.99 -13.85
CA LYS A 614 -13.49 -29.35 -12.62
C LYS A 614 -12.61 -28.19 -12.19
N THR A 615 -12.68 -27.83 -10.92
CA THR A 615 -11.82 -26.82 -10.30
C THR A 615 -10.86 -27.47 -9.31
N ASN A 616 -9.97 -26.68 -8.73
CA ASN A 616 -9.16 -27.11 -7.60
C ASN A 616 -9.97 -27.34 -6.31
N LYS A 617 -11.24 -26.90 -6.23
CA LYS A 617 -12.09 -27.06 -5.04
C LYS A 617 -13.23 -28.05 -5.23
N GLN A 618 -13.88 -28.07 -6.39
CA GLN A 618 -15.10 -28.83 -6.63
C GLN A 618 -15.32 -29.11 -8.12
N THR A 619 -16.51 -29.59 -8.48
CA THR A 619 -16.89 -29.89 -9.86
C THR A 619 -18.28 -29.33 -10.13
N TYR A 620 -18.43 -28.64 -11.26
CA TYR A 620 -19.67 -28.04 -11.72
C TYR A 620 -20.20 -28.76 -12.97
N GLY A 621 -21.52 -28.89 -13.04
CA GLY A 621 -22.20 -29.69 -14.04
C GLY A 621 -22.42 -31.15 -13.60
N PRO A 622 -22.75 -32.06 -14.52
CA PRO A 622 -22.76 -31.89 -15.98
C PRO A 622 -23.83 -30.89 -16.45
N PHE A 623 -23.48 -30.09 -17.46
CA PHE A 623 -24.40 -29.27 -18.24
C PHE A 623 -24.65 -29.98 -19.56
N GLY A 624 -25.90 -30.31 -19.87
CA GLY A 624 -26.29 -31.11 -21.02
C GLY A 624 -26.46 -32.60 -20.68
N MET A 625 -26.34 -33.46 -21.69
CA MET A 625 -26.56 -34.91 -21.60
C MET A 625 -25.25 -35.66 -21.85
N GLU A 626 -24.82 -36.47 -20.87
CA GLU A 626 -23.61 -37.30 -20.95
C GLU A 626 -23.84 -38.48 -21.91
N ALA A 627 -23.76 -38.20 -23.22
CA ALA A 627 -24.04 -39.11 -24.31
C ALA A 627 -23.09 -38.86 -25.49
N GLY A 628 -22.60 -39.92 -26.12
CA GLY A 628 -21.66 -39.85 -27.25
C GLY A 628 -20.22 -40.12 -26.85
N THR A 629 -19.29 -39.53 -27.59
CA THR A 629 -17.84 -39.73 -27.42
C THR A 629 -17.28 -38.77 -26.37
N PRO A 630 -16.63 -39.27 -25.29
CA PRO A 630 -16.06 -38.42 -24.25
C PRO A 630 -14.73 -37.80 -24.67
N PHE A 631 -14.45 -36.61 -24.14
CA PHE A 631 -13.17 -35.93 -24.22
C PHE A 631 -12.83 -35.24 -22.90
N VAL A 632 -11.54 -35.01 -22.68
CA VAL A 632 -11.04 -34.29 -21.50
C VAL A 632 -10.00 -33.28 -21.94
N LEU A 633 -10.21 -32.02 -21.56
CA LEU A 633 -9.28 -30.93 -21.75
C LEU A 633 -8.57 -30.65 -20.41
N LYS A 634 -7.35 -31.16 -20.28
CA LYS A 634 -6.54 -31.04 -19.07
C LYS A 634 -5.05 -31.02 -19.39
N VAL A 635 -4.29 -30.22 -18.65
CA VAL A 635 -2.84 -30.37 -18.51
C VAL A 635 -2.52 -30.41 -17.02
N GLU A 636 -1.79 -31.43 -16.57
CA GLU A 636 -1.41 -31.52 -15.15
C GLU A 636 -0.60 -30.30 -14.72
N GLY A 637 -0.89 -29.80 -13.52
CA GLY A 637 -0.24 -28.60 -12.98
C GLY A 637 -0.62 -27.29 -13.67
N HIS A 638 -1.68 -27.25 -14.48
CA HIS A 638 -2.16 -26.05 -15.16
C HIS A 638 -3.62 -25.71 -14.81
N LYS A 639 -3.94 -24.41 -14.86
CA LYS A 639 -5.29 -23.85 -14.81
C LYS A 639 -5.76 -23.42 -16.20
N ILE A 640 -7.07 -23.49 -16.44
CA ILE A 640 -7.72 -23.00 -17.67
C ILE A 640 -8.01 -21.51 -17.52
N VAL A 641 -7.66 -20.74 -18.55
CA VAL A 641 -7.70 -19.27 -18.54
C VAL A 641 -8.30 -18.65 -19.79
N GLY A 642 -8.95 -19.45 -20.63
CA GLY A 642 -9.57 -18.99 -21.86
C GLY A 642 -10.21 -20.14 -22.59
N PHE A 643 -11.18 -19.82 -23.45
CA PHE A 643 -11.96 -20.80 -24.21
C PHE A 643 -11.98 -20.46 -25.70
N HIS A 644 -12.05 -21.50 -26.53
CA HIS A 644 -12.21 -21.38 -27.98
C HIS A 644 -13.05 -22.55 -28.51
N GLY A 645 -13.58 -22.44 -29.73
CA GLY A 645 -14.43 -23.48 -30.28
C GLY A 645 -15.12 -23.09 -31.58
N SER A 646 -16.25 -23.75 -31.86
CA SER A 646 -17.14 -23.37 -32.95
C SER A 646 -18.60 -23.61 -32.57
N ALA A 647 -19.50 -22.72 -33.00
CA ALA A 647 -20.92 -22.78 -32.67
C ALA A 647 -21.82 -22.31 -33.82
N SER A 648 -23.05 -22.82 -33.84
CA SER A 648 -24.15 -22.34 -34.68
C SER A 648 -25.40 -22.15 -33.78
N ASP A 649 -26.50 -22.84 -34.07
CA ASP A 649 -27.61 -23.03 -33.13
C ASP A 649 -27.21 -23.94 -31.95
N LEU A 650 -26.18 -24.77 -32.14
CA LEU A 650 -25.57 -25.65 -31.14
C LEU A 650 -24.04 -25.47 -31.09
N LEU A 651 -23.44 -25.80 -29.96
CA LEU A 651 -21.99 -25.84 -29.79
C LEU A 651 -21.42 -27.07 -30.51
N HIS A 652 -20.51 -26.86 -31.46
CA HIS A 652 -19.93 -27.93 -32.27
C HIS A 652 -18.56 -28.39 -31.77
N LYS A 653 -17.67 -27.43 -31.45
CA LYS A 653 -16.35 -27.70 -30.85
C LYS A 653 -16.14 -26.90 -29.57
N PHE A 654 -15.35 -27.46 -28.68
CA PHE A 654 -14.92 -26.82 -27.45
C PHE A 654 -13.45 -27.10 -27.14
N GLY A 655 -12.70 -26.05 -26.83
CA GLY A 655 -11.27 -26.03 -26.57
C GLY A 655 -10.91 -25.01 -25.48
N VAL A 656 -9.69 -25.12 -24.95
CA VAL A 656 -9.23 -24.28 -23.82
C VAL A 656 -7.81 -23.76 -24.03
N HIS A 657 -7.51 -22.65 -23.36
CA HIS A 657 -6.16 -22.15 -23.13
C HIS A 657 -5.75 -22.42 -21.69
N VAL A 658 -4.51 -22.87 -21.47
CA VAL A 658 -4.01 -23.21 -20.12
C VAL A 658 -2.73 -22.47 -19.75
N LEU A 659 -2.58 -22.21 -18.44
CA LEU A 659 -1.41 -21.61 -17.80
C LEU A 659 -0.96 -22.48 -16.62
N PRO A 660 0.35 -22.61 -16.33
CA PRO A 660 0.81 -23.32 -15.13
C PRO A 660 0.22 -22.72 -13.84
N ILE A 661 -0.05 -23.57 -12.86
CA ILE A 661 -0.46 -23.17 -11.52
C ILE A 661 0.82 -22.78 -10.76
N THR A 662 1.00 -21.49 -10.52
CA THR A 662 2.05 -20.97 -9.65
C THR A 662 1.63 -21.14 -8.19
N SER A 663 2.41 -21.87 -7.40
CA SER A 663 2.12 -22.30 -6.03
C SER A 663 2.26 -21.23 -4.96
#